data_AF-A0A1C5JR88-F1
#
_entry.id   AF-A0A1C5JR88-F1
#
_cell.length_a   1.000
_cell.length_b   1.000
_cell.length_c   1.000
_cell.angle_alpha   90.00
_cell.angle_beta   90.00
_cell.angle_gamma   90.00
#
_symmetry.space_group_name_H-M   'P 1'
#
loop_
_entity.id
_entity.type
_entity.pdbx_description
1 polymer ?
#
loop_
_entity_poly.entity_id
_entity_poly.type
_entity_poly.pdbx_seq_one_letter_code
_entity_poly.pdbx_strand_id
1 'polypeptide(L)'
;MLLVLLWGCWAPYAWLGNMVRLDRGVMPVFMFGLSATLLVMGLTVREAFFDRPGGLSGPVVFAVCYLIARGSALVLASAAGLTEPGTRRQYLRALPPLGAGTIALLAAAIVPEYVNGAVAREWTRFSLVACAIVAGYTGTLLLGTGAWRIRSIPYWAERHSLIILIGFGEAIISVGLSQGAAVAQPLTLTVLAGALLGVVLAGALWWSYFDVARFAAELALQRKSEARRALLGRDAYIFLHLPMTAGLVLVALGIKHALAELRVPSDASVWIGLVVLYGGVILYLVGLILFEVRTLRLLGRSPLLGILLVSCLAMIGPRLPVLAQLALLTAAVGAMGLADATIFRRRHRQLHAAIQPMAAQSGVTPKELFFDLVFVYAFLQVAALMSDDPTWHGVVRGLLVLVVLWFAWSMYTWLAVAVRSESPVVRLVMVVVVALTAVITLASPQAFNDARGGLSGPVVFVACYGLIRLLHLGAFWLVNRQDPTQRPAVAHSAVPTLLALAMLSAAALIPHPVGDIRLLTPVRAGLWIAAIAVDLVGNALSGLRHWGVWSAEHWADRHSLIIIIALGQAVISMGTAVAYTPISARIIIAAALGTALLAALWWIYFGAAATVGERALAASGRATRTAIARDAYTFLHLPMVAGIVLVSLGLGKTMSVLGSPGLFELGCRFTGSPTSLSSAALSSTCSPTTASVGGCPAAPTGNG
;
A
#
# COMPACT_ATOMS: atom_id res chain seq x y z
N MET A 1 10.73 -4.35 -16.41
CA MET A 1 10.38 -3.39 -17.49
C MET A 1 9.20 -2.50 -17.11
N LEU A 2 8.02 -3.04 -16.78
CA LEU A 2 6.83 -2.23 -16.44
C LEU A 2 7.07 -1.25 -15.29
N LEU A 3 7.77 -1.68 -14.22
CA LEU A 3 8.16 -0.78 -13.12
C LEU A 3 8.96 0.44 -13.60
N VAL A 4 9.83 0.27 -14.60
CA VAL A 4 10.64 1.35 -15.17
C VAL A 4 9.77 2.34 -15.97
N LEU A 5 8.77 1.83 -16.69
CA LEU A 5 7.81 2.67 -17.41
C LEU A 5 6.91 3.45 -16.44
N LEU A 6 6.38 2.79 -15.40
CA LEU A 6 5.59 3.44 -14.35
C LEU A 6 6.41 4.51 -13.60
N TRP A 7 7.67 4.19 -13.28
CA TRP A 7 8.63 5.14 -12.72
C TRP A 7 8.85 6.34 -13.66
N GLY A 8 8.97 6.07 -14.96
CA GLY A 8 9.05 7.08 -16.01
C GLY A 8 7.81 7.97 -16.09
N CYS A 9 6.61 7.47 -15.81
CA CYS A 9 5.41 8.31 -15.71
C CYS A 9 5.41 9.18 -14.45
N TRP A 10 5.81 8.63 -13.31
CA TRP A 10 5.75 9.32 -12.02
C TRP A 10 6.82 10.40 -11.83
N ALA A 11 8.09 10.10 -12.17
CA ALA A 11 9.23 10.98 -11.86
C ALA A 11 9.11 12.42 -12.41
N PRO A 12 8.60 12.65 -13.64
CA PRO A 12 8.33 14.00 -14.13
C PRO A 12 7.34 14.79 -13.27
N TYR A 13 6.32 14.15 -12.71
CA TYR A 13 5.34 14.83 -11.86
C TYR A 13 5.86 15.12 -10.45
N ALA A 14 6.74 14.25 -9.92
CA ALA A 14 7.47 14.58 -8.70
C ALA A 14 8.30 15.86 -8.87
N TRP A 15 8.89 16.07 -10.05
CA TRP A 15 9.59 17.30 -10.38
C TRP A 15 8.63 18.47 -10.65
N LEU A 16 7.57 18.25 -11.42
CA LEU A 16 6.61 19.30 -11.76
C LEU A 16 5.93 19.86 -10.51
N GLY A 17 5.54 19.01 -9.56
CA GLY A 17 4.99 19.44 -8.27
C GLY A 17 5.99 20.21 -7.39
N ASN A 18 7.29 20.09 -7.67
CA ASN A 18 8.32 20.91 -7.04
C ASN A 18 8.43 22.30 -7.67
N MET A 19 8.05 22.44 -8.95
CA MET A 19 8.14 23.69 -9.71
C MET A 19 6.84 24.50 -9.66
N VAL A 20 5.70 23.82 -9.75
CA VAL A 20 4.37 24.41 -9.93
C VAL A 20 3.48 24.04 -8.75
N ARG A 21 2.66 24.99 -8.31
CA ARG A 21 1.59 24.75 -7.32
C ARG A 21 0.44 24.00 -8.00
N LEU A 22 0.39 22.68 -7.79
CA LEU A 22 -0.61 21.80 -8.39
C LEU A 22 -1.99 21.90 -7.72
N ASP A 23 -2.09 22.62 -6.61
CA ASP A 23 -3.29 22.83 -5.79
C ASP A 23 -4.14 24.03 -6.25
N ARG A 24 -3.70 24.81 -7.24
CA ARG A 24 -4.35 26.07 -7.65
C ARG A 24 -4.90 26.07 -9.07
N GLY A 25 -6.00 26.80 -9.26
CA GLY A 25 -6.62 27.03 -10.56
C GLY A 25 -7.13 25.73 -11.19
N VAL A 26 -6.78 25.48 -12.45
CA VAL A 26 -7.19 24.29 -13.21
C VAL A 26 -6.32 23.05 -12.95
N MET A 27 -5.19 23.20 -12.24
CA MET A 27 -4.23 22.12 -12.01
C MET A 27 -4.80 20.91 -11.25
N PRO A 28 -5.69 21.06 -10.26
CA PRO A 28 -6.31 19.92 -9.59
C PRO A 28 -7.13 19.03 -10.52
N VAL A 29 -7.94 19.63 -11.39
CA VAL A 29 -8.75 18.91 -12.38
C VAL A 29 -7.84 18.12 -13.32
N PHE A 30 -6.74 18.74 -13.75
CA PHE A 30 -5.71 18.05 -14.53
C PHE A 30 -5.11 16.87 -13.75
N MET A 31 -4.75 17.05 -12.49
CA MET A 31 -4.15 15.99 -11.65
C MET A 31 -5.15 14.84 -11.42
N PHE A 32 -6.44 15.11 -11.37
CA PHE A 32 -7.48 14.08 -11.32
C PHE A 32 -7.58 13.31 -12.65
N GLY A 33 -7.55 13.99 -13.79
CA GLY A 33 -7.49 13.34 -15.11
C GLY A 33 -6.24 12.47 -15.28
N LEU A 34 -5.09 12.95 -14.79
CA LEU A 34 -3.86 12.16 -14.74
C LEU A 34 -4.01 10.94 -13.82
N SER A 35 -4.59 11.10 -12.64
CA SER A 35 -4.80 10.00 -11.70
C SER A 35 -5.68 8.90 -12.32
N ALA A 36 -6.74 9.29 -13.04
CA ALA A 36 -7.58 8.36 -13.79
C ALA A 36 -6.79 7.64 -14.89
N THR A 37 -5.94 8.37 -15.63
CA THR A 37 -5.06 7.81 -16.66
C THR A 37 -4.08 6.79 -16.06
N LEU A 38 -3.45 7.12 -14.93
CA LEU A 38 -2.53 6.22 -14.23
C LEU A 38 -3.24 5.01 -13.63
N LEU A 39 -4.49 5.15 -13.17
CA LEU A 39 -5.29 4.01 -12.73
C LEU A 39 -5.55 3.06 -13.91
N VAL A 40 -6.03 3.56 -15.05
CA VAL A 40 -6.27 2.74 -16.25
C VAL A 40 -4.98 2.07 -16.74
N MET A 41 -3.86 2.79 -16.71
CA MET A 41 -2.53 2.21 -16.97
C MET A 41 -2.21 1.08 -15.99
N GLY A 42 -2.53 1.25 -14.70
CA GLY A 42 -2.39 0.23 -13.65
C GLY A 42 -3.25 -1.01 -13.91
N LEU A 43 -4.51 -0.83 -14.32
CA LEU A 43 -5.43 -1.93 -14.66
C LEU A 43 -4.90 -2.78 -15.84
N THR A 44 -4.21 -2.14 -16.78
CA THR A 44 -3.65 -2.81 -17.97
C THR A 44 -2.26 -3.40 -17.77
N VAL A 45 -1.62 -3.27 -16.59
CA VAL A 45 -0.29 -3.83 -16.30
C VAL A 45 -0.21 -5.33 -16.60
N ARG A 46 -1.27 -6.09 -16.32
CA ARG A 46 -1.31 -7.55 -16.56
C ARG A 46 -1.49 -7.93 -18.03
N GLU A 47 -1.97 -7.00 -18.84
CA GLU A 47 -2.24 -7.16 -20.29
C GLU A 47 -1.26 -6.35 -21.13
N ALA A 48 -0.29 -5.66 -20.51
CA ALA A 48 0.63 -4.74 -21.17
C ALA A 48 1.51 -5.40 -22.24
N PHE A 49 1.66 -6.73 -22.18
CA PHE A 49 2.36 -7.51 -23.19
C PHE A 49 1.46 -8.44 -23.97
N PHE A 50 0.31 -8.87 -23.45
CA PHE A 50 -0.53 -9.87 -24.12
C PHE A 50 -1.99 -9.52 -23.95
N ASP A 51 -2.72 -9.59 -25.07
CA ASP A 51 -4.16 -9.38 -25.07
C ASP A 51 -4.90 -10.56 -24.46
N ARG A 52 -5.95 -10.24 -23.70
CA ARG A 52 -6.95 -11.23 -23.30
C ARG A 52 -8.10 -11.21 -24.31
N PRO A 53 -8.61 -12.38 -24.73
CA PRO A 53 -9.71 -12.45 -25.67
C PRO A 53 -10.97 -11.75 -25.11
N GLY A 54 -11.71 -11.06 -25.98
CA GLY A 54 -12.95 -10.37 -25.63
C GLY A 54 -12.80 -8.94 -25.07
N GLY A 55 -11.58 -8.40 -25.01
CA GLY A 55 -11.28 -7.04 -24.57
C GLY A 55 -10.77 -6.10 -25.68
N LEU A 56 -10.46 -4.86 -25.28
CA LEU A 56 -9.60 -3.96 -26.05
C LEU A 56 -8.15 -4.45 -25.96
N SER A 57 -7.31 -4.00 -26.90
CA SER A 57 -5.88 -4.34 -26.85
C SER A 57 -5.20 -3.72 -25.61
N GLY A 58 -4.80 -4.55 -24.67
CA GLY A 58 -4.13 -4.18 -23.42
C GLY A 58 -2.81 -3.45 -23.64
N PRO A 59 -1.90 -3.94 -24.52
CA PRO A 59 -0.65 -3.25 -24.86
C PRO A 59 -0.90 -1.86 -25.45
N VAL A 60 -1.92 -1.71 -26.32
CA VAL A 60 -2.27 -0.42 -26.91
C VAL A 60 -2.80 0.54 -25.85
N VAL A 61 -3.76 0.11 -25.02
CA VAL A 61 -4.30 0.94 -23.92
C VAL A 61 -3.18 1.38 -22.97
N PHE A 62 -2.30 0.47 -22.59
CA PHE A 62 -1.14 0.77 -21.75
C PHE A 62 -0.22 1.83 -22.38
N ALA A 63 0.11 1.66 -23.67
CA ALA A 63 0.97 2.60 -24.41
C ALA A 63 0.32 3.98 -24.58
N VAL A 64 -0.99 4.04 -24.83
CA VAL A 64 -1.75 5.30 -24.91
C VAL A 64 -1.78 6.02 -23.56
N CYS A 65 -2.06 5.32 -22.46
CA CYS A 65 -2.01 5.93 -21.14
C CYS A 65 -0.60 6.42 -20.77
N TYR A 66 0.44 5.68 -21.14
CA TYR A 66 1.82 6.12 -20.99
C TYR A 66 2.11 7.40 -21.77
N LEU A 67 1.66 7.48 -23.03
CA LEU A 67 1.77 8.69 -23.86
C LEU A 67 1.04 9.88 -23.24
N ILE A 68 -0.19 9.69 -22.74
CA ILE A 68 -0.96 10.76 -22.08
C ILE A 68 -0.23 11.25 -20.83
N ALA A 69 0.24 10.34 -19.96
CA ALA A 69 0.97 10.70 -18.75
C ALA A 69 2.29 11.44 -19.06
N ARG A 70 3.08 10.93 -20.00
CA ARG A 70 4.36 11.56 -20.38
C ARG A 70 4.17 12.86 -21.15
N GLY A 71 3.27 12.87 -22.12
CA GLY A 71 2.97 14.02 -22.97
C GLY A 71 2.37 15.17 -22.17
N SER A 72 1.50 14.88 -21.21
CA SER A 72 0.89 15.93 -20.41
C SER A 72 1.86 16.52 -19.36
N ALA A 73 2.78 15.73 -18.78
CA ALA A 73 3.90 16.27 -17.99
C ALA A 73 4.78 17.22 -18.80
N LEU A 74 5.04 16.86 -20.06
CA LEU A 74 5.83 17.62 -21.03
C LEU A 74 5.13 18.95 -21.39
N VAL A 75 3.83 18.90 -21.71
CA VAL A 75 3.00 20.10 -21.96
C VAL A 75 3.00 21.04 -20.75
N LEU A 76 2.79 20.51 -19.54
CA LEU A 76 2.80 21.34 -18.33
C LEU A 76 4.17 21.94 -18.04
N ALA A 77 5.25 21.17 -18.24
CA ALA A 77 6.61 21.69 -18.13
C ALA A 77 6.87 22.83 -19.15
N SER A 78 6.33 22.72 -20.37
CA SER A 78 6.42 23.77 -21.39
C SER A 78 5.66 25.03 -20.98
N ALA A 79 4.40 24.85 -20.56
CA ALA A 79 3.53 25.95 -20.14
C ALA A 79 4.07 26.68 -18.91
N ALA A 80 4.72 25.96 -17.99
CA ALA A 80 5.23 26.50 -16.74
C ALA A 80 6.58 27.26 -16.86
N GLY A 81 7.31 27.18 -17.97
CA GLY A 81 8.72 27.59 -17.91
C GLY A 81 9.54 27.74 -19.19
N LEU A 82 8.97 28.09 -20.35
CA LEU A 82 9.75 28.39 -21.55
C LEU A 82 10.16 29.88 -21.72
N THR A 83 10.38 30.63 -20.63
CA THR A 83 10.88 32.01 -20.72
C THR A 83 12.41 32.14 -20.61
N GLU A 84 13.13 31.09 -20.16
CA GLU A 84 14.60 31.09 -20.10
C GLU A 84 15.23 30.45 -21.37
N PRO A 85 16.11 31.17 -22.11
CA PRO A 85 16.69 30.69 -23.37
C PRO A 85 17.47 29.37 -23.28
N GLY A 86 18.15 29.12 -22.16
CA GLY A 86 18.91 27.88 -21.92
C GLY A 86 18.03 26.64 -21.77
N THR A 87 16.86 26.81 -21.15
CA THR A 87 15.87 25.75 -20.88
C THR A 87 15.23 25.25 -22.17
N ARG A 88 14.88 26.17 -23.08
CA ARG A 88 14.27 25.84 -24.37
C ARG A 88 15.16 24.93 -25.24
N ARG A 89 16.45 25.21 -25.31
CA ARG A 89 17.40 24.41 -26.13
C ARG A 89 17.58 22.99 -25.59
N GLN A 90 17.63 22.83 -24.27
CA GLN A 90 17.76 21.51 -23.62
C GLN A 90 16.50 20.69 -23.78
N TYR A 91 15.35 21.35 -23.67
CA TYR A 91 14.06 20.75 -23.92
C TYR A 91 13.92 20.22 -25.34
N LEU A 92 14.32 21.02 -26.34
CA LEU A 92 14.35 20.59 -27.76
C LEU A 92 15.29 19.41 -28.01
N ARG A 93 16.38 19.27 -27.24
CA ARG A 93 17.28 18.10 -27.34
C ARG A 93 16.69 16.84 -26.71
N ALA A 94 15.87 16.99 -25.68
CA ALA A 94 15.24 15.87 -25.00
C ALA A 94 13.99 15.37 -25.73
N LEU A 95 13.35 16.21 -26.54
CA LEU A 95 12.11 15.87 -27.24
C LEU A 95 12.26 14.69 -28.21
N PRO A 96 13.29 14.61 -29.09
CA PRO A 96 13.46 13.48 -30.00
C PRO A 96 13.58 12.12 -29.31
N PRO A 97 14.46 11.90 -28.31
CA PRO A 97 14.55 10.60 -27.63
C PRO A 97 13.29 10.28 -26.81
N LEU A 98 12.61 11.28 -26.25
CA LEU A 98 11.32 11.05 -25.59
C LEU A 98 10.21 10.64 -26.58
N GLY A 99 10.16 11.29 -27.75
CA GLY A 99 9.24 10.93 -28.82
C GLY A 99 9.54 9.55 -29.39
N ALA A 100 10.81 9.24 -29.65
CA ALA A 100 11.26 7.93 -30.10
C ALA A 100 10.90 6.83 -29.09
N GLY A 101 11.02 7.11 -27.79
CA GLY A 101 10.62 6.18 -26.74
C GLY A 101 9.12 5.86 -26.79
N THR A 102 8.28 6.87 -26.99
CA THR A 102 6.84 6.66 -27.10
C THR A 102 6.45 5.93 -28.38
N ILE A 103 7.09 6.26 -29.51
CA ILE A 103 6.89 5.55 -30.78
C ILE A 103 7.30 4.08 -30.64
N ALA A 104 8.44 3.79 -30.00
CA ALA A 104 8.89 2.43 -29.75
C ALA A 104 7.92 1.65 -28.85
N LEU A 105 7.30 2.29 -27.85
CA LEU A 105 6.30 1.65 -26.99
C LEU A 105 5.00 1.34 -27.74
N LEU A 106 4.52 2.25 -28.59
CA LEU A 106 3.37 2.00 -29.47
C LEU A 106 3.68 0.91 -30.50
N ALA A 107 4.88 0.92 -31.08
CA ALA A 107 5.35 -0.12 -31.97
C ALA A 107 5.41 -1.48 -31.26
N ALA A 108 5.81 -1.53 -29.99
CA ALA A 108 5.81 -2.76 -29.20
C ALA A 108 4.41 -3.35 -28.99
N ALA A 109 3.36 -2.52 -29.03
CA ALA A 109 1.99 -2.98 -28.96
C ALA A 109 1.51 -3.57 -30.30
N ILE A 110 1.89 -2.95 -31.43
CA ILE A 110 1.31 -3.24 -32.76
C ILE A 110 2.18 -4.19 -33.60
N VAL A 111 3.48 -3.91 -33.73
CA VAL A 111 4.40 -4.60 -34.66
C VAL A 111 4.50 -6.11 -34.41
N PRO A 112 4.57 -6.60 -33.16
CA PRO A 112 4.72 -8.04 -32.91
C PRO A 112 3.57 -8.91 -33.47
N GLU A 113 2.39 -8.34 -33.69
CA GLU A 113 1.24 -9.06 -34.28
C GLU A 113 1.51 -9.50 -35.71
N TYR A 114 2.33 -8.73 -36.44
CA TYR A 114 2.72 -8.99 -37.83
C TYR A 114 3.98 -9.87 -37.95
N VAL A 115 4.60 -10.26 -36.82
CA VAL A 115 5.79 -11.12 -36.79
C VAL A 115 5.37 -12.59 -36.72
N ASN A 116 5.89 -13.38 -37.66
CA ASN A 116 5.69 -14.82 -37.70
C ASN A 116 6.56 -15.53 -36.64
N GLY A 117 5.93 -16.45 -35.90
CA GLY A 117 6.59 -17.22 -34.83
C GLY A 117 6.42 -16.60 -33.44
N ALA A 118 5.94 -17.41 -32.48
CA ALA A 118 5.62 -16.96 -31.12
C ALA A 118 6.84 -16.37 -30.40
N VAL A 119 7.99 -17.04 -30.50
CA VAL A 119 9.25 -16.59 -29.88
C VAL A 119 9.72 -15.27 -30.49
N ALA A 120 9.74 -15.15 -31.82
CA ALA A 120 10.15 -13.93 -32.51
C ALA A 120 9.23 -12.74 -32.16
N ARG A 121 7.92 -12.97 -32.03
CA ARG A 121 6.95 -11.98 -31.55
C ARG A 121 7.29 -11.46 -30.16
N GLU A 122 7.55 -12.34 -29.21
CA GLU A 122 7.90 -11.96 -27.84
C GLU A 122 9.21 -11.16 -27.77
N TRP A 123 10.27 -11.66 -28.42
CA TRP A 123 11.55 -10.96 -28.44
C TRP A 123 11.48 -9.61 -29.15
N THR A 124 10.69 -9.48 -30.22
CA THR A 124 10.44 -8.21 -30.89
C THR A 124 9.77 -7.22 -29.92
N ARG A 125 8.74 -7.67 -29.20
CA ARG A 125 8.04 -6.86 -28.21
C ARG A 125 8.98 -6.39 -27.09
N PHE A 126 9.73 -7.30 -26.49
CA PHE A 126 10.66 -6.96 -25.42
C PHE A 126 11.77 -6.03 -25.88
N SER A 127 12.28 -6.23 -27.10
CA SER A 127 13.31 -5.35 -27.69
C SER A 127 12.78 -3.94 -27.89
N LEU A 128 11.57 -3.78 -28.44
CA LEU A 128 10.95 -2.47 -28.63
C LEU A 128 10.65 -1.77 -27.30
N VAL A 129 10.18 -2.50 -26.27
CA VAL A 129 10.01 -1.94 -24.92
C VAL A 129 11.35 -1.56 -24.29
N ALA A 130 12.41 -2.33 -24.52
CA ALA A 130 13.75 -1.98 -24.06
C ALA A 130 14.26 -0.70 -24.75
N CYS A 131 14.08 -0.59 -26.08
CA CYS A 131 14.37 0.63 -26.83
C CYS A 131 13.58 1.83 -26.29
N ALA A 132 12.30 1.64 -25.96
CA ALA A 132 11.47 2.69 -25.36
C ALA A 132 12.05 3.19 -24.02
N ILE A 133 12.47 2.26 -23.15
CA ILE A 133 13.10 2.58 -21.87
C ILE A 133 14.42 3.33 -22.09
N VAL A 134 15.30 2.82 -22.95
CA VAL A 134 16.61 3.43 -23.25
C VAL A 134 16.44 4.84 -23.80
N ALA A 135 15.53 5.03 -24.75
CA ALA A 135 15.23 6.34 -25.33
C ALA A 135 14.65 7.30 -24.26
N GLY A 136 13.74 6.82 -23.41
CA GLY A 136 13.20 7.60 -22.29
C GLY A 136 14.28 8.09 -21.32
N TYR A 137 15.18 7.20 -20.89
CA TYR A 137 16.30 7.54 -20.00
C TYR A 137 17.31 8.46 -20.66
N THR A 138 17.60 8.25 -21.96
CA THR A 138 18.44 9.14 -22.75
C THR A 138 17.86 10.56 -22.77
N GLY A 139 16.55 10.70 -22.96
CA GLY A 139 15.86 11.98 -22.85
C GLY A 139 16.01 12.64 -21.48
N THR A 140 15.84 11.88 -20.39
CA THR A 140 16.05 12.38 -19.02
C THR A 140 17.50 12.77 -18.74
N LEU A 141 18.48 12.03 -19.26
CA LEU A 141 19.90 12.37 -19.14
C LEU A 141 20.21 13.70 -19.83
N LEU A 142 19.69 13.91 -21.03
CA LEU A 142 19.87 15.13 -21.80
C LEU A 142 19.21 16.34 -21.13
N LEU A 143 18.04 16.17 -20.51
CA LEU A 143 17.41 17.20 -19.66
C LEU A 143 18.28 17.58 -18.45
N GLY A 144 18.94 16.61 -17.83
CA GLY A 144 19.68 16.81 -16.58
C GLY A 144 21.01 17.57 -16.70
N THR A 145 21.37 18.14 -17.87
CA THR A 145 22.64 18.87 -18.08
C THR A 145 22.51 20.41 -18.01
N GLY A 146 21.36 20.93 -17.58
CA GLY A 146 21.11 22.32 -17.14
C GLY A 146 19.70 22.46 -16.58
N ALA A 147 19.03 23.63 -16.73
CA ALA A 147 17.64 24.09 -16.45
C ALA A 147 16.72 23.39 -15.42
N TRP A 148 16.92 22.11 -15.17
CA TRP A 148 16.41 21.33 -14.10
C TRP A 148 16.81 21.92 -12.74
N ARG A 149 15.83 22.45 -12.02
CA ARG A 149 15.99 23.03 -10.68
C ARG A 149 15.19 22.21 -9.68
N ILE A 150 15.68 22.16 -8.44
CA ILE A 150 14.94 21.62 -7.29
C ILE A 150 14.73 22.81 -6.34
N ARG A 151 13.51 23.33 -6.30
CA ARG A 151 13.11 24.50 -5.50
C ARG A 151 12.97 24.12 -4.03
N SER A 152 12.19 23.07 -3.75
CA SER A 152 12.00 22.55 -2.39
C SER A 152 12.71 21.21 -2.25
N ILE A 153 13.83 21.21 -1.52
CA ILE A 153 14.60 20.00 -1.22
C ILE A 153 13.80 19.05 -0.31
N PRO A 154 13.14 19.52 0.78
CA PRO A 154 12.34 18.65 1.64
C PRO A 154 11.24 17.94 0.85
N TYR A 155 10.48 18.68 0.03
CA TYR A 155 9.43 18.09 -0.82
C TYR A 155 9.99 17.03 -1.77
N TRP A 156 11.14 17.30 -2.40
CA TRP A 156 11.77 16.36 -3.33
C TRP A 156 12.18 15.06 -2.62
N ALA A 157 12.84 15.18 -1.48
CA ALA A 157 13.26 14.03 -0.68
C ALA A 157 12.05 13.25 -0.14
N GLU A 158 11.04 13.97 0.34
CA GLU A 158 9.80 13.41 0.88
C GLU A 158 9.07 12.57 -0.17
N ARG A 159 8.81 13.09 -1.37
CA ARG A 159 8.06 12.37 -2.42
C ARG A 159 8.73 11.05 -2.82
N HIS A 160 10.06 11.01 -2.89
CA HIS A 160 10.79 9.78 -3.19
C HIS A 160 10.80 8.81 -2.01
N SER A 161 10.91 9.32 -0.78
CA SER A 161 10.81 8.49 0.42
C SER A 161 9.41 7.87 0.57
N LEU A 162 8.35 8.56 0.13
CA LEU A 162 6.99 8.01 0.11
C LEU A 162 6.86 6.85 -0.89
N ILE A 163 7.57 6.85 -2.02
CA ILE A 163 7.61 5.66 -2.89
C ILE A 163 8.31 4.48 -2.20
N ILE A 164 9.43 4.73 -1.52
CA ILE A 164 10.10 3.67 -0.75
C ILE A 164 9.14 3.11 0.32
N LEU A 165 8.36 3.97 0.97
CA LEU A 165 7.32 3.55 1.90
C LEU A 165 6.20 2.74 1.22
N ILE A 166 5.73 3.13 0.02
CA ILE A 166 4.77 2.34 -0.76
C ILE A 166 5.35 0.96 -1.10
N GLY A 167 6.65 0.86 -1.42
CA GLY A 167 7.34 -0.41 -1.62
C GLY A 167 7.34 -1.31 -0.38
N PHE A 168 7.54 -0.75 0.81
CA PHE A 168 7.32 -1.48 2.06
C PHE A 168 5.85 -1.86 2.27
N GLY A 169 4.92 -1.01 1.84
CA GLY A 169 3.49 -1.28 1.85
C GLY A 169 3.14 -2.51 1.05
N GLU A 170 3.67 -2.62 -0.16
CA GLU A 170 3.51 -3.80 -1.01
C GLU A 170 4.03 -5.06 -0.33
N ALA A 171 5.14 -4.99 0.41
CA ALA A 171 5.65 -6.12 1.18
C ALA A 171 4.71 -6.54 2.33
N ILE A 172 4.16 -5.58 3.08
CA ILE A 172 3.19 -5.86 4.16
C ILE A 172 1.86 -6.39 3.59
N ILE A 173 1.35 -5.78 2.51
CA ILE A 173 0.13 -6.24 1.82
C ILE A 173 0.32 -7.65 1.25
N SER A 174 1.50 -7.94 0.70
CA SER A 174 1.85 -9.28 0.17
C SER A 174 1.84 -10.37 1.23
N VAL A 175 2.17 -10.04 2.49
CA VAL A 175 2.02 -10.97 3.63
C VAL A 175 0.58 -11.43 3.74
N GLY A 176 -0.36 -10.50 3.60
CA GLY A 176 -1.78 -10.74 3.72
C GLY A 176 -2.48 -11.37 2.53
N LEU A 177 -2.21 -10.86 1.32
CA LEU A 177 -2.81 -11.36 0.08
C LEU A 177 -2.36 -12.78 -0.31
N SER A 178 -1.36 -13.34 0.40
CA SER A 178 -1.00 -14.76 0.30
C SER A 178 -2.15 -15.72 0.67
N GLN A 179 -3.23 -15.22 1.28
CA GLN A 179 -4.41 -16.01 1.66
C GLN A 179 -5.26 -16.50 0.48
N GLY A 180 -5.13 -15.88 -0.71
CA GLY A 180 -6.04 -16.11 -1.83
C GLY A 180 -7.38 -15.39 -1.60
N ALA A 181 -7.81 -14.57 -2.57
CA ALA A 181 -8.93 -13.64 -2.41
C ALA A 181 -10.33 -14.30 -2.29
N ALA A 182 -10.43 -15.63 -2.16
CA ALA A 182 -11.71 -16.35 -2.27
C ALA A 182 -11.98 -17.42 -1.19
N VAL A 183 -10.97 -17.86 -0.42
CA VAL A 183 -11.16 -18.85 0.65
C VAL A 183 -10.20 -18.55 1.81
N ALA A 184 -10.74 -18.21 2.98
CA ALA A 184 -9.92 -18.05 4.18
C ALA A 184 -9.30 -19.40 4.56
N GLN A 185 -8.00 -19.52 4.32
CA GLN A 185 -7.21 -20.69 4.71
C GLN A 185 -6.99 -20.71 6.23
N PRO A 186 -6.83 -21.90 6.86
CA PRO A 186 -6.60 -22.00 8.30
C PRO A 186 -5.39 -21.20 8.76
N LEU A 187 -5.56 -20.50 9.88
CA LEU A 187 -4.45 -19.83 10.57
C LEU A 187 -3.60 -20.88 11.27
N THR A 188 -2.38 -21.12 10.79
CA THR A 188 -1.43 -22.02 11.46
C THR A 188 -0.31 -21.22 12.12
N LEU A 189 0.37 -21.84 13.10
CA LEU A 189 1.50 -21.20 13.77
C LEU A 189 2.66 -20.91 12.78
N THR A 190 2.84 -21.76 11.77
CA THR A 190 3.87 -21.60 10.73
C THR A 190 3.57 -20.38 9.84
N VAL A 191 2.32 -20.19 9.43
CA VAL A 191 1.90 -19.02 8.64
C VAL A 191 2.03 -17.75 9.47
N LEU A 192 1.63 -17.79 10.74
CA LEU A 192 1.76 -16.65 11.65
C LEU A 192 3.23 -16.26 11.86
N ALA A 193 4.09 -17.24 12.12
CA ALA A 193 5.53 -17.03 12.26
C ALA A 193 6.14 -16.47 10.96
N GLY A 194 5.80 -17.04 9.81
CA GLY A 194 6.25 -16.55 8.51
C GLY A 194 5.81 -15.11 8.25
N ALA A 195 4.56 -14.77 8.54
CA ALA A 195 4.02 -13.44 8.36
C ALA A 195 4.73 -12.41 9.25
N LEU A 196 4.93 -12.74 10.53
CA LEU A 196 5.68 -11.92 11.47
C LEU A 196 7.12 -11.71 11.01
N LEU A 197 7.80 -12.77 10.56
CA LEU A 197 9.16 -12.67 10.02
C LEU A 197 9.23 -11.78 8.77
N GLY A 198 8.22 -11.83 7.90
CA GLY A 198 8.10 -10.96 6.73
C GLY A 198 7.93 -9.48 7.11
N VAL A 199 7.07 -9.17 8.10
CA VAL A 199 6.90 -7.81 8.62
C VAL A 199 8.18 -7.31 9.30
N VAL A 200 8.84 -8.16 10.10
CA VAL A 200 10.12 -7.82 10.73
C VAL A 200 11.22 -7.60 9.69
N LEU A 201 11.27 -8.41 8.62
CA LEU A 201 12.19 -8.20 7.50
C LEU A 201 11.96 -6.84 6.83
N ALA A 202 10.70 -6.50 6.52
CA ALA A 202 10.34 -5.21 5.96
C ALA A 202 10.73 -4.05 6.90
N GLY A 203 10.51 -4.20 8.22
CA GLY A 203 10.91 -3.23 9.24
C GLY A 203 12.43 -3.05 9.36
N ALA A 204 13.20 -4.14 9.27
CA ALA A 204 14.66 -4.09 9.32
C ALA A 204 15.26 -3.41 8.08
N LEU A 205 14.71 -3.67 6.89
CA LEU A 205 15.07 -2.96 5.66
C LEU A 205 14.65 -1.49 5.74
N TRP A 206 13.45 -1.20 6.23
CA TRP A 206 12.96 0.15 6.46
C TRP A 206 13.90 0.96 7.34
N TRP A 207 14.40 0.35 8.42
CA TRP A 207 15.36 0.97 9.32
C TRP A 207 16.63 1.42 8.58
N SER A 208 17.16 0.57 7.69
CA SER A 208 18.41 0.87 6.96
C SER A 208 18.35 2.14 6.10
N TYR A 209 17.17 2.52 5.59
CA TYR A 209 17.00 3.73 4.77
C TYR A 209 16.52 4.95 5.56
N PHE A 210 15.52 4.79 6.44
CA PHE A 210 14.86 5.92 7.11
C PHE A 210 15.59 6.41 8.36
N ASP A 211 16.50 5.62 8.92
CA ASP A 211 17.27 6.01 10.10
C ASP A 211 18.30 7.10 9.77
N VAL A 212 19.09 6.92 8.70
CA VAL A 212 20.15 7.87 8.31
C VAL A 212 20.07 8.28 6.83
N ALA A 213 19.99 7.33 5.91
CA ALA A 213 20.22 7.59 4.48
C ALA A 213 19.29 8.65 3.89
N ARG A 214 17.99 8.62 4.24
CA ARG A 214 17.00 9.63 3.82
C ARG A 214 17.46 11.06 4.16
N PHE A 215 17.67 11.33 5.44
CA PHE A 215 17.98 12.68 5.93
C PHE A 215 19.38 13.13 5.54
N ALA A 216 20.33 12.20 5.51
CA ALA A 216 21.70 12.48 5.10
C ALA A 216 21.77 12.88 3.61
N ALA A 217 20.99 12.24 2.75
CA ALA A 217 20.90 12.61 1.34
C ALA A 217 20.23 13.99 1.13
N GLU A 218 19.22 14.31 1.94
CA GLU A 218 18.58 15.63 1.93
C GLU A 218 19.58 16.72 2.35
N LEU A 219 20.33 16.50 3.43
CA LEU A 219 21.41 17.40 3.87
C LEU A 219 22.49 17.57 2.79
N ALA A 220 22.82 16.49 2.07
CA ALA A 220 23.78 16.53 0.98
C ALA A 220 23.28 17.44 -0.17
N LEU A 221 21.99 17.43 -0.49
CA LEU A 221 21.40 18.35 -1.49
C LEU A 221 21.45 19.81 -1.04
N GLN A 222 21.19 20.08 0.25
CA GLN A 222 21.21 21.44 0.82
C GLN A 222 22.60 22.09 0.71
N ARG A 223 23.66 21.29 0.88
CA ARG A 223 25.06 21.76 0.83
C ARG A 223 25.63 21.95 -0.57
N LYS A 224 24.89 21.64 -1.65
CA LYS A 224 25.38 21.78 -3.04
C LYS A 224 24.83 23.04 -3.71
N SER A 225 25.65 23.60 -4.60
CA SER A 225 25.21 24.62 -5.55
C SER A 225 24.08 24.09 -6.43
N GLU A 226 23.26 24.97 -6.96
CA GLU A 226 22.05 24.61 -7.71
C GLU A 226 22.30 23.64 -8.87
N ALA A 227 23.29 23.91 -9.72
CA ALA A 227 23.64 23.02 -10.84
C ALA A 227 24.09 21.62 -10.38
N ARG A 228 24.88 21.54 -9.29
CA ARG A 228 25.32 20.26 -8.72
C ARG A 228 24.20 19.55 -7.97
N ARG A 229 23.29 20.31 -7.36
CA ARG A 229 22.10 19.80 -6.66
C ARG A 229 21.14 19.14 -7.63
N ALA A 230 20.92 19.75 -8.80
CA ALA A 230 20.18 19.14 -9.89
C ALA A 230 20.80 17.79 -10.23
N LEU A 231 22.04 17.75 -10.73
CA LEU A 231 22.71 16.48 -11.09
C LEU A 231 22.64 15.41 -9.98
N LEU A 232 22.89 15.80 -8.73
CA LEU A 232 22.79 14.89 -7.59
C LEU A 232 21.37 14.37 -7.38
N GLY A 233 20.36 15.23 -7.51
CA GLY A 233 18.95 14.86 -7.49
C GLY A 233 18.60 13.80 -8.55
N ARG A 234 19.12 13.90 -9.78
CA ARG A 234 18.76 12.93 -10.85
C ARG A 234 19.40 11.61 -10.54
N ASP A 235 20.71 11.64 -10.32
CA ASP A 235 21.47 10.43 -10.14
C ASP A 235 20.99 9.69 -8.88
N ALA A 236 20.83 10.39 -7.76
CA ALA A 236 20.45 9.76 -6.49
C ALA A 236 18.95 9.45 -6.39
N TYR A 237 18.08 10.38 -6.79
CA TYR A 237 16.63 10.23 -6.58
C TYR A 237 15.89 9.65 -7.79
N ILE A 238 16.25 10.00 -9.03
CA ILE A 238 15.58 9.43 -10.21
C ILE A 238 16.16 8.06 -10.58
N PHE A 239 17.49 7.88 -10.52
CA PHE A 239 18.11 6.64 -10.98
C PHE A 239 18.32 5.62 -9.87
N LEU A 240 18.92 6.02 -8.72
CA LEU A 240 19.30 5.07 -7.67
C LEU A 240 18.16 4.67 -6.72
N HIS A 241 17.06 5.43 -6.66
CA HIS A 241 15.86 4.94 -5.96
C HIS A 241 15.15 3.82 -6.70
N LEU A 242 15.19 3.80 -8.04
CA LEU A 242 14.54 2.75 -8.82
C LEU A 242 15.02 1.33 -8.46
N PRO A 243 16.32 1.00 -8.38
CA PRO A 243 16.75 -0.33 -7.95
C PRO A 243 16.36 -0.62 -6.49
N MET A 244 16.36 0.39 -5.60
CA MET A 244 15.84 0.19 -4.24
C MET A 244 14.36 -0.20 -4.26
N THR A 245 13.52 0.55 -4.96
CA THR A 245 12.09 0.24 -5.12
C THR A 245 11.87 -1.12 -5.80
N ALA A 246 12.64 -1.44 -6.83
CA ALA A 246 12.59 -2.74 -7.49
C ALA A 246 12.95 -3.89 -6.54
N GLY A 247 14.00 -3.71 -5.73
CA GLY A 247 14.37 -4.65 -4.68
C GLY A 247 13.23 -4.91 -3.70
N LEU A 248 12.55 -3.86 -3.23
CA LEU A 248 11.39 -4.01 -2.33
C LEU A 248 10.20 -4.72 -2.97
N VAL A 249 9.89 -4.44 -4.24
CA VAL A 249 8.82 -5.14 -4.97
C VAL A 249 9.17 -6.63 -5.13
N LEU A 250 10.44 -6.96 -5.38
CA LEU A 250 10.91 -8.35 -5.41
C LEU A 250 10.82 -9.00 -4.02
N VAL A 251 11.23 -8.32 -2.94
CA VAL A 251 11.06 -8.83 -1.57
C VAL A 251 9.59 -9.12 -1.27
N ALA A 252 8.68 -8.22 -1.66
CA ALA A 252 7.24 -8.41 -1.49
C ALA A 252 6.74 -9.69 -2.19
N LEU A 253 7.14 -9.88 -3.45
CA LEU A 253 6.82 -11.09 -4.22
C LEU A 253 7.44 -12.34 -3.58
N GLY A 254 8.68 -12.25 -3.10
CA GLY A 254 9.37 -13.34 -2.41
C GLY A 254 8.68 -13.76 -1.12
N ILE A 255 8.24 -12.80 -0.31
CA ILE A 255 7.45 -13.04 0.91
C ILE A 255 6.11 -13.71 0.55
N LYS A 256 5.43 -13.23 -0.50
CA LYS A 256 4.18 -13.82 -0.98
C LYS A 256 4.36 -15.29 -1.35
N HIS A 257 5.42 -15.63 -2.09
CA HIS A 257 5.74 -17.01 -2.45
C HIS A 257 6.08 -17.87 -1.23
N ALA A 258 6.92 -17.35 -0.32
CA ALA A 258 7.28 -18.07 0.91
C ALA A 258 6.04 -18.40 1.75
N LEU A 259 5.10 -17.47 1.88
CA LEU A 259 3.87 -17.69 2.64
C LEU A 259 2.87 -18.60 1.93
N ALA A 260 2.84 -18.61 0.60
CA ALA A 260 2.04 -19.56 -0.16
C ALA A 260 2.55 -20.99 0.06
N GLU A 261 3.87 -21.18 -0.02
CA GLU A 261 4.53 -22.48 0.18
C GLU A 261 4.38 -23.01 1.62
N LEU A 262 4.39 -22.11 2.63
CA LEU A 262 4.12 -22.48 4.02
C LEU A 262 2.69 -22.98 4.28
N ARG A 263 1.75 -22.71 3.37
CA ARG A 263 0.36 -23.16 3.48
C ARG A 263 0.14 -24.46 2.71
N VAL A 264 0.50 -24.44 1.44
CA VAL A 264 0.34 -25.57 0.53
C VAL A 264 1.70 -25.76 -0.14
N PRO A 265 2.48 -26.76 0.31
CA PRO A 265 3.71 -27.11 -0.36
C PRO A 265 3.43 -27.40 -1.83
N SER A 266 4.19 -26.80 -2.73
CA SER A 266 3.96 -26.91 -4.17
C SER A 266 5.23 -27.37 -4.87
N ASP A 267 5.07 -28.17 -5.93
CA ASP A 267 6.19 -28.53 -6.83
C ASP A 267 6.65 -27.34 -7.70
N ALA A 268 6.10 -26.13 -7.46
CA ALA A 268 6.51 -24.93 -8.16
C ALA A 268 8.00 -24.66 -7.93
N SER A 269 8.65 -24.01 -8.90
CA SER A 269 10.10 -23.81 -8.87
C SER A 269 10.54 -23.01 -7.63
N VAL A 270 10.97 -23.72 -6.59
CA VAL A 270 11.56 -23.18 -5.35
C VAL A 270 12.62 -22.12 -5.65
N TRP A 271 13.34 -22.30 -6.76
CA TRP A 271 14.36 -21.39 -7.27
C TRP A 271 13.86 -19.96 -7.54
N ILE A 272 12.67 -19.77 -8.12
CA ILE A 272 12.17 -18.42 -8.41
C ILE A 272 11.87 -17.67 -7.12
N GLY A 273 11.22 -18.34 -6.16
CA GLY A 273 10.93 -17.75 -4.84
C GLY A 273 12.21 -17.31 -4.11
N LEU A 274 13.24 -18.15 -4.15
CA LEU A 274 14.56 -17.85 -3.57
C LEU A 274 15.26 -16.68 -4.27
N VAL A 275 15.36 -16.71 -5.60
CA VAL A 275 16.03 -15.66 -6.38
C VAL A 275 15.34 -14.32 -6.17
N VAL A 276 14.02 -14.30 -6.17
CA VAL A 276 13.23 -13.09 -5.97
C VAL A 276 13.36 -12.55 -4.54
N LEU A 277 13.28 -13.42 -3.52
CA LEU A 277 13.37 -13.00 -2.12
C LEU A 277 14.78 -12.49 -1.76
N TYR A 278 15.81 -13.32 -1.96
CA TYR A 278 17.20 -12.98 -1.62
C TYR A 278 17.77 -11.93 -2.57
N GLY A 279 17.52 -12.09 -3.88
CA GLY A 279 17.94 -11.11 -4.89
C GLY A 279 17.25 -9.76 -4.72
N GLY A 280 16.00 -9.73 -4.26
CA GLY A 280 15.31 -8.50 -3.89
C GLY A 280 16.00 -7.74 -2.76
N VAL A 281 16.36 -8.45 -1.68
CA VAL A 281 17.13 -7.86 -0.55
C VAL A 281 18.49 -7.35 -1.02
N ILE A 282 19.23 -8.15 -1.80
CA ILE A 282 20.53 -7.75 -2.34
C ILE A 282 20.40 -6.52 -3.23
N LEU A 283 19.43 -6.49 -4.14
CA LEU A 283 19.19 -5.36 -5.05
C LEU A 283 18.85 -4.08 -4.27
N TYR A 284 18.05 -4.19 -3.21
CA TYR A 284 17.74 -3.08 -2.32
C TYR A 284 18.99 -2.54 -1.63
N LEU A 285 19.81 -3.42 -1.04
CA LEU A 285 21.04 -3.02 -0.33
C LEU A 285 22.10 -2.46 -1.28
N VAL A 286 22.23 -3.01 -2.49
CA VAL A 286 23.11 -2.46 -3.53
C VAL A 286 22.64 -1.06 -3.93
N GLY A 287 21.34 -0.87 -4.15
CA GLY A 287 20.75 0.44 -4.42
C GLY A 287 21.03 1.44 -3.29
N LEU A 288 20.90 0.99 -2.03
CA LEU A 288 21.19 1.80 -0.85
C LEU A 288 22.67 2.22 -0.77
N ILE A 289 23.61 1.28 -0.99
CA ILE A 289 25.05 1.61 -1.03
C ILE A 289 25.35 2.60 -2.14
N LEU A 290 24.85 2.38 -3.36
CA LEU A 290 25.09 3.28 -4.47
C LEU A 290 24.52 4.67 -4.17
N PHE A 291 23.34 4.73 -3.54
CA PHE A 291 22.71 5.96 -3.10
C PHE A 291 23.57 6.70 -2.06
N GLU A 292 24.07 6.00 -1.04
CA GLU A 292 24.98 6.55 -0.02
C GLU A 292 26.32 7.01 -0.62
N VAL A 293 26.92 6.22 -1.50
CA VAL A 293 28.17 6.58 -2.19
C VAL A 293 27.96 7.83 -3.04
N ARG A 294 26.82 7.93 -3.75
CA ARG A 294 26.54 9.06 -4.62
C ARG A 294 26.26 10.35 -3.85
N THR A 295 25.56 10.27 -2.71
CA THR A 295 25.11 11.41 -1.91
C THR A 295 26.12 11.83 -0.85
N LEU A 296 26.62 10.87 -0.07
CA LEU A 296 27.50 11.09 1.08
C LEU A 296 28.97 10.90 0.74
N ARG A 297 29.31 10.26 -0.40
CA ARG A 297 30.68 9.82 -0.73
C ARG A 297 31.26 8.87 0.32
N LEU A 298 30.39 8.10 0.96
CA LEU A 298 30.76 7.12 1.96
C LEU A 298 30.28 5.74 1.52
N LEU A 299 31.10 4.72 1.81
CA LEU A 299 30.71 3.34 1.60
C LEU A 299 29.98 2.83 2.86
N GLY A 300 28.74 2.37 2.71
CA GLY A 300 27.93 1.77 3.77
C GLY A 300 28.50 0.41 4.19
N ARG A 301 29.23 0.36 5.30
CA ARG A 301 29.85 -0.89 5.79
C ARG A 301 28.82 -1.89 6.29
N SER A 302 27.74 -1.41 6.89
CA SER A 302 26.61 -2.23 7.34
C SER A 302 25.88 -2.86 6.14
N PRO A 303 25.35 -2.12 5.15
CA PRO A 303 24.78 -2.73 3.94
C PRO A 303 25.68 -3.75 3.24
N LEU A 304 27.01 -3.53 3.20
CA LEU A 304 27.95 -4.51 2.64
C LEU A 304 27.97 -5.83 3.43
N LEU A 305 27.98 -5.75 4.76
CA LEU A 305 27.84 -6.94 5.62
C LEU A 305 26.52 -7.66 5.33
N GLY A 306 25.42 -6.90 5.17
CA GLY A 306 24.12 -7.46 4.77
C GLY A 306 24.17 -8.21 3.44
N ILE A 307 24.75 -7.61 2.40
CA ILE A 307 24.91 -8.26 1.09
C ILE A 307 25.73 -9.55 1.21
N LEU A 308 26.84 -9.52 1.95
CA LEU A 308 27.68 -10.70 2.16
C LEU A 308 26.89 -11.83 2.85
N LEU A 309 26.26 -11.52 3.99
CA LEU A 309 25.47 -12.50 4.75
C LEU A 309 24.32 -13.08 3.92
N VAL A 310 23.56 -12.23 3.23
CA VAL A 310 22.42 -12.65 2.41
C VAL A 310 22.88 -13.47 1.20
N SER A 311 24.00 -13.12 0.58
CA SER A 311 24.57 -13.88 -0.55
C SER A 311 25.04 -15.27 -0.12
N CYS A 312 25.71 -15.37 1.04
CA CYS A 312 26.09 -16.66 1.62
C CYS A 312 24.85 -17.52 1.95
N LEU A 313 23.81 -16.91 2.54
CA LEU A 313 22.56 -17.63 2.82
C LEU A 313 21.84 -18.07 1.55
N ALA A 314 21.87 -17.28 0.46
CA ALA A 314 21.24 -17.64 -0.81
C ALA A 314 21.81 -18.94 -1.40
N MET A 315 23.10 -19.24 -1.16
CA MET A 315 23.74 -20.49 -1.59
C MET A 315 23.24 -21.71 -0.81
N ILE A 316 22.83 -21.52 0.44
CA ILE A 316 22.37 -22.59 1.35
C ILE A 316 20.83 -22.72 1.32
N GLY A 317 20.13 -21.62 1.02
CA GLY A 317 18.67 -21.48 1.02
C GLY A 317 17.89 -22.64 0.38
N PRO A 318 18.25 -23.16 -0.81
CA PRO A 318 17.56 -24.29 -1.44
C PRO A 318 17.49 -25.57 -0.60
N ARG A 319 18.37 -25.72 0.40
CA ARG A 319 18.44 -26.91 1.27
C ARG A 319 17.63 -26.76 2.57
N LEU A 320 17.05 -25.58 2.80
CA LEU A 320 16.39 -25.25 4.07
C LEU A 320 14.87 -25.24 3.90
N PRO A 321 14.10 -25.59 4.94
CA PRO A 321 12.67 -25.33 4.97
C PRO A 321 12.37 -23.83 4.79
N VAL A 322 11.27 -23.49 4.12
CA VAL A 322 10.91 -22.10 3.81
C VAL A 322 10.86 -21.20 5.04
N LEU A 323 10.34 -21.70 6.17
CA LEU A 323 10.32 -20.93 7.41
C LEU A 323 11.74 -20.61 7.92
N ALA A 324 12.67 -21.57 7.81
CA ALA A 324 14.07 -21.38 8.18
C ALA A 324 14.77 -20.42 7.22
N GLN A 325 14.47 -20.47 5.91
CA GLN A 325 14.97 -19.50 4.94
C GLN A 325 14.58 -18.08 5.34
N LEU A 326 13.29 -17.85 5.63
CA LEU A 326 12.79 -16.53 6.01
C LEU A 326 13.38 -16.09 7.37
N ALA A 327 13.45 -16.99 8.36
CA ALA A 327 14.03 -16.69 9.66
C ALA A 327 15.51 -16.29 9.58
N LEU A 328 16.32 -17.04 8.83
CA LEU A 328 17.74 -16.74 8.64
C LEU A 328 17.96 -15.46 7.83
N LEU A 329 17.15 -15.21 6.80
CA LEU A 329 17.19 -13.98 6.04
C LEU A 329 16.88 -12.76 6.93
N THR A 330 15.80 -12.83 7.70
CA THR A 330 15.44 -11.79 8.68
C THR A 330 16.54 -11.61 9.72
N ALA A 331 17.13 -12.70 10.22
CA ALA A 331 18.24 -12.63 11.17
C ALA A 331 19.50 -12.00 10.55
N ALA A 332 19.82 -12.27 9.29
CA ALA A 332 20.97 -11.66 8.61
C ALA A 332 20.80 -10.14 8.42
N VAL A 333 19.62 -9.69 7.98
CA VAL A 333 19.31 -8.26 7.86
C VAL A 333 19.24 -7.60 9.24
N GLY A 334 18.69 -8.30 10.24
CA GLY A 334 18.71 -7.85 11.63
C GLY A 334 20.12 -7.71 12.21
N ALA A 335 21.00 -8.68 11.94
CA ALA A 335 22.41 -8.65 12.34
C ALA A 335 23.17 -7.52 11.66
N MET A 336 22.86 -7.23 10.39
CA MET A 336 23.36 -6.04 9.69
C MET A 336 22.98 -4.75 10.43
N GLY A 337 21.69 -4.58 10.76
CA GLY A 337 21.21 -3.40 11.50
C GLY A 337 21.82 -3.29 12.90
N LEU A 338 21.93 -4.41 13.60
CA LEU A 338 22.55 -4.48 14.93
C LEU A 338 24.05 -4.14 14.88
N ALA A 339 24.78 -4.62 13.87
CA ALA A 339 26.18 -4.28 13.66
C ALA A 339 26.37 -2.77 13.40
N ASP A 340 25.43 -2.13 12.70
CA ASP A 340 25.45 -0.67 12.53
C ASP A 340 25.32 0.08 13.86
N ALA A 341 24.38 -0.36 14.70
CA ALA A 341 24.13 0.24 16.00
C ALA A 341 25.24 -0.03 17.04
N THR A 342 25.94 -1.17 16.94
CA THR A 342 26.88 -1.65 17.97
C THR A 342 28.35 -1.54 17.55
N ILE A 343 28.74 -2.20 16.46
CA ILE A 343 30.11 -2.28 15.95
C ILE A 343 30.50 -0.95 15.30
N PHE A 344 29.62 -0.38 14.47
CA PHE A 344 29.84 0.88 13.78
C PHE A 344 29.30 2.11 14.53
N ARG A 345 29.04 1.97 15.83
CA ARG A 345 28.39 2.98 16.69
C ARG A 345 28.96 4.39 16.61
N ARG A 346 30.29 4.55 16.46
CA ARG A 346 30.94 5.87 16.42
C ARG A 346 30.48 6.66 15.19
N ARG A 347 30.54 6.02 14.03
CA ARG A 347 30.12 6.60 12.76
C ARG A 347 28.60 6.83 12.76
N HIS A 348 27.84 5.87 13.25
CA HIS A 348 26.39 5.97 13.36
C HIS A 348 25.97 7.19 14.21
N ARG A 349 26.56 7.37 15.40
CA ARG A 349 26.29 8.54 16.27
C ARG A 349 26.69 9.87 15.63
N GLN A 350 27.80 9.91 14.91
CA GLN A 350 28.25 11.14 14.22
C GLN A 350 27.29 11.54 13.11
N LEU A 351 26.82 10.57 12.30
CA LEU A 351 25.85 10.83 11.24
C LEU A 351 24.49 11.25 11.82
N HIS A 352 24.01 10.55 12.85
CA HIS A 352 22.78 10.89 13.56
C HIS A 352 22.80 12.30 14.15
N ALA A 353 23.90 12.68 14.80
CA ALA A 353 24.07 14.04 15.33
C ALA A 353 24.02 15.11 14.21
N ALA A 354 24.55 14.81 13.02
CA ALA A 354 24.53 15.75 11.90
C ALA A 354 23.15 15.94 11.27
N ILE A 355 22.27 14.92 11.32
CA ILE A 355 20.93 14.95 10.71
C ILE A 355 19.82 15.30 11.71
N GLN A 356 20.10 15.25 13.01
CA GLN A 356 19.10 15.48 14.07
C GLN A 356 18.27 16.76 13.89
N PRO A 357 18.86 17.92 13.52
CA PRO A 357 18.09 19.14 13.31
C PRO A 357 17.03 19.02 12.20
N MET A 358 17.28 18.20 11.18
CA MET A 358 16.35 17.97 10.07
C MET A 358 15.26 16.97 10.46
N ALA A 359 15.64 15.89 11.16
CA ALA A 359 14.69 14.91 11.68
C ALA A 359 13.72 15.52 12.71
N ALA A 360 14.15 16.54 13.46
CA ALA A 360 13.30 17.27 14.40
C ALA A 360 12.31 18.25 13.73
N GLN A 361 12.55 18.63 12.46
CA GLN A 361 11.70 19.55 11.70
C GLN A 361 10.63 18.85 10.86
N SER A 362 10.69 17.52 10.70
CA SER A 362 9.66 16.77 9.96
C SER A 362 8.41 16.57 10.82
N GLY A 363 7.23 16.93 10.30
CA GLY A 363 5.93 16.79 10.96
C GLY A 363 5.62 15.36 11.43
N VAL A 364 4.97 14.55 10.58
CA VAL A 364 4.79 13.11 10.86
C VAL A 364 6.10 12.37 10.62
N THR A 365 6.52 11.59 11.60
CA THR A 365 7.80 10.87 11.55
C THR A 365 7.69 9.63 10.64
N PRO A 366 8.78 9.23 9.96
CA PRO A 366 8.74 8.06 9.08
C PRO A 366 8.29 6.75 9.76
N LYS A 367 8.58 6.58 11.05
CA LYS A 367 8.18 5.40 11.85
C LYS A 367 6.67 5.33 12.05
N GLU A 368 6.02 6.47 12.20
CA GLU A 368 4.56 6.59 12.31
C GLU A 368 3.90 6.28 10.97
N LEU A 369 4.50 6.71 9.87
CA LEU A 369 4.06 6.31 8.53
C LEU A 369 4.22 4.80 8.28
N PHE A 370 5.30 4.19 8.78
CA PHE A 370 5.49 2.75 8.71
C PHE A 370 4.46 1.99 9.56
N PHE A 371 4.10 2.51 10.73
CA PHE A 371 3.03 1.96 11.55
C PHE A 371 1.68 1.96 10.81
N ASP A 372 1.33 3.09 10.19
CA ASP A 372 0.08 3.23 9.43
C ASP A 372 0.00 2.28 8.24
N LEU A 373 1.13 1.84 7.72
CA LEU A 373 1.21 0.89 6.62
C LEU A 373 0.53 -0.44 6.92
N VAL A 374 0.58 -0.90 8.19
CA VAL A 374 -0.14 -2.10 8.62
C VAL A 374 -1.66 -1.89 8.55
N PHE A 375 -2.13 -0.65 8.76
CA PHE A 375 -3.54 -0.30 8.66
C PHE A 375 -4.05 -0.24 7.22
N VAL A 376 -3.17 0.01 6.24
CA VAL A 376 -3.51 -0.17 4.81
C VAL A 376 -3.98 -1.61 4.58
N TYR A 377 -3.20 -2.58 5.07
CA TYR A 377 -3.57 -3.99 4.98
C TYR A 377 -4.81 -4.32 5.85
N ALA A 378 -4.98 -3.69 7.01
CA ALA A 378 -6.19 -3.86 7.82
C ALA A 378 -7.46 -3.48 7.05
N PHE A 379 -7.46 -2.34 6.35
CA PHE A 379 -8.60 -1.91 5.53
C PHE A 379 -8.84 -2.81 4.31
N LEU A 380 -7.77 -3.39 3.75
CA LEU A 380 -7.89 -4.46 2.74
C LEU A 380 -8.70 -5.64 3.25
N GLN A 381 -8.41 -6.11 4.46
CA GLN A 381 -9.10 -7.26 5.05
C GLN A 381 -10.54 -6.94 5.45
N VAL A 382 -10.80 -5.73 5.94
CA VAL A 382 -12.17 -5.26 6.22
C VAL A 382 -13.01 -5.25 4.93
N ALA A 383 -12.47 -4.72 3.84
CA ALA A 383 -13.19 -4.70 2.56
C ALA A 383 -13.40 -6.11 1.99
N ALA A 384 -12.39 -7.00 2.13
CA ALA A 384 -12.50 -8.40 1.72
C ALA A 384 -13.62 -9.13 2.49
N LEU A 385 -13.67 -8.96 3.82
CA LEU A 385 -14.74 -9.50 4.68
C LEU A 385 -16.14 -9.12 4.18
N MET A 386 -16.34 -7.86 3.78
CA MET A 386 -17.61 -7.38 3.25
C MET A 386 -17.88 -7.86 1.82
N SER A 387 -16.83 -8.01 1.00
CA SER A 387 -16.95 -8.46 -0.39
C SER A 387 -17.27 -9.94 -0.50
N ASP A 388 -16.73 -10.77 0.39
CA ASP A 388 -16.94 -12.23 0.43
C ASP A 388 -18.38 -12.61 0.77
N ASP A 389 -19.05 -11.78 1.57
CA ASP A 389 -20.45 -11.91 1.95
C ASP A 389 -21.19 -10.58 1.70
N PRO A 390 -21.66 -10.32 0.46
CA PRO A 390 -22.29 -9.06 0.08
C PRO A 390 -23.75 -8.96 0.59
N THR A 391 -23.94 -9.25 1.87
CA THR A 391 -25.20 -9.11 2.59
C THR A 391 -25.04 -8.10 3.73
N TRP A 392 -26.15 -7.72 4.37
CA TRP A 392 -26.09 -6.87 5.57
C TRP A 392 -25.24 -7.49 6.69
N HIS A 393 -25.19 -8.82 6.80
CA HIS A 393 -24.36 -9.50 7.80
C HIS A 393 -22.88 -9.28 7.53
N GLY A 394 -22.42 -9.44 6.28
CA GLY A 394 -21.02 -9.17 5.92
C GLY A 394 -20.63 -7.71 6.10
N VAL A 395 -21.52 -6.76 5.78
CA VAL A 395 -21.31 -5.32 6.05
C VAL A 395 -21.16 -5.07 7.55
N VAL A 396 -22.05 -5.61 8.38
CA VAL A 396 -21.97 -5.47 9.85
C VAL A 396 -20.68 -6.08 10.38
N ARG A 397 -20.29 -7.29 9.94
CA ARG A 397 -19.02 -7.93 10.34
C ARG A 397 -17.82 -7.06 10.02
N GLY A 398 -17.74 -6.55 8.79
CA GLY A 398 -16.67 -5.65 8.39
C GLY A 398 -16.63 -4.36 9.21
N LEU A 399 -17.79 -3.73 9.47
CA LEU A 399 -17.87 -2.51 10.28
C LEU A 399 -17.47 -2.75 11.74
N LEU A 400 -17.88 -3.87 12.34
CA LEU A 400 -17.45 -4.24 13.69
C LEU A 400 -15.93 -4.37 13.79
N VAL A 401 -15.31 -5.07 12.83
CA VAL A 401 -13.84 -5.20 12.76
C VAL A 401 -13.17 -3.84 12.51
N LEU A 402 -13.74 -3.00 11.64
CA LEU A 402 -13.25 -1.66 11.38
C LEU A 402 -13.21 -0.80 12.63
N VAL A 403 -14.27 -0.80 13.45
CA VAL A 403 -14.30 0.00 14.70
C VAL A 403 -13.24 -0.48 15.70
N VAL A 404 -13.06 -1.79 15.86
CA VAL A 404 -12.02 -2.33 16.75
C VAL A 404 -10.61 -1.96 16.28
N LEU A 405 -10.35 -2.07 14.97
CA LEU A 405 -9.09 -1.65 14.37
C LEU A 405 -8.88 -0.13 14.49
N TRP A 406 -9.93 0.67 14.31
CA TRP A 406 -9.88 2.11 14.51
C TRP A 406 -9.42 2.47 15.91
N PHE A 407 -10.01 1.85 16.95
CA PHE A 407 -9.56 2.07 18.32
C PHE A 407 -8.12 1.64 18.53
N ALA A 408 -7.66 0.50 17.99
CA ALA A 408 -6.26 0.11 18.07
C ALA A 408 -5.32 1.18 17.49
N TRP A 409 -5.68 1.75 16.33
CA TRP A 409 -4.92 2.84 15.70
C TRP A 409 -4.97 4.14 16.52
N SER A 410 -6.15 4.57 16.95
CA SER A 410 -6.31 5.82 17.70
C SER A 410 -5.51 5.79 19.01
N MET A 411 -5.51 4.66 19.72
CA MET A 411 -4.73 4.51 20.97
C MET A 411 -3.22 4.66 20.71
N TYR A 412 -2.70 4.10 19.62
CA TYR A 412 -1.31 4.33 19.23
C TYR A 412 -1.06 5.81 18.93
N THR A 413 -1.93 6.46 18.15
CA THR A 413 -1.78 7.87 17.80
C THR A 413 -1.82 8.78 19.05
N TRP A 414 -2.68 8.48 20.02
CA TRP A 414 -2.68 9.14 21.33
C TRP A 414 -1.37 8.94 22.09
N LEU A 415 -0.83 7.72 22.13
CA LEU A 415 0.44 7.41 22.79
C LEU A 415 1.63 8.12 22.14
N ALA A 416 1.71 8.08 20.81
CA ALA A 416 2.78 8.70 20.03
C ALA A 416 2.82 10.21 20.25
N VAL A 417 1.66 10.87 20.27
CA VAL A 417 1.58 12.32 20.51
C VAL A 417 1.81 12.68 21.97
N ALA A 418 1.40 11.85 22.93
CA ALA A 418 1.57 12.15 24.36
C ALA A 418 3.05 12.11 24.82
N VAL A 419 3.88 11.27 24.20
CA VAL A 419 5.27 11.01 24.63
C VAL A 419 6.27 11.86 23.84
N ARG A 420 6.78 12.94 24.45
CA ARG A 420 7.78 13.85 23.83
C ARG A 420 9.16 13.23 23.55
N SER A 421 9.56 12.23 24.34
CA SER A 421 10.86 11.55 24.21
C SER A 421 10.66 10.07 24.46
N GLU A 422 10.93 9.26 23.44
CA GLU A 422 10.68 7.83 23.50
C GLU A 422 11.76 7.13 24.33
N SER A 423 11.39 6.73 25.54
CA SER A 423 12.17 5.75 26.29
C SER A 423 12.34 4.46 25.48
N PRO A 424 13.41 3.67 25.72
CA PRO A 424 13.58 2.37 25.06
C PRO A 424 12.37 1.45 25.24
N VAL A 425 11.67 1.55 26.38
CA VAL A 425 10.44 0.79 26.68
C VAL A 425 9.32 1.18 25.73
N VAL A 426 9.06 2.48 25.53
CA VAL A 426 8.01 2.94 24.60
C VAL A 426 8.31 2.50 23.16
N ARG A 427 9.58 2.57 22.73
CA ARG A 427 9.99 2.04 21.43
C ARG A 427 9.73 0.55 21.27
N LEU A 428 10.05 -0.24 22.28
CA LEU A 428 9.76 -1.68 22.28
C LEU A 428 8.25 -1.93 22.19
N VAL A 429 7.45 -1.20 22.96
CA VAL A 429 5.98 -1.29 22.92
C VAL A 429 5.47 -1.00 21.51
N MET A 430 5.95 0.05 20.84
CA MET A 430 5.54 0.38 19.47
C MET A 430 5.84 -0.76 18.49
N VAL A 431 7.04 -1.35 18.55
CA VAL A 431 7.41 -2.50 17.70
C VAL A 431 6.50 -3.70 17.97
N VAL A 432 6.19 -3.99 19.24
CA VAL A 432 5.27 -5.06 19.61
C VAL A 432 3.86 -4.79 19.09
N VAL A 433 3.35 -3.55 19.18
CA VAL A 433 2.04 -3.19 18.66
C VAL A 433 1.98 -3.36 17.13
N VAL A 434 3.03 -3.00 16.39
CA VAL A 434 3.12 -3.27 14.93
C VAL A 434 2.98 -4.76 14.65
N ALA A 435 3.74 -5.59 15.36
CA ALA A 435 3.71 -7.04 15.19
C ALA A 435 2.31 -7.61 15.50
N LEU A 436 1.71 -7.21 16.62
CA LEU A 436 0.36 -7.63 17.01
C LEU A 436 -0.70 -7.16 16.02
N THR A 437 -0.59 -5.95 15.50
CA THR A 437 -1.51 -5.43 14.47
C THR A 437 -1.41 -6.25 13.18
N ALA A 438 -0.20 -6.66 12.78
CA ALA A 438 -0.03 -7.58 11.64
C ALA A 438 -0.70 -8.94 11.87
N VAL A 439 -0.66 -9.46 13.11
CA VAL A 439 -1.39 -10.69 13.46
C VAL A 439 -2.91 -10.49 13.41
N ILE A 440 -3.42 -9.40 13.99
CA ILE A 440 -4.85 -9.07 13.99
C ILE A 440 -5.38 -9.00 12.57
N THR A 441 -4.66 -8.32 11.68
CA THR A 441 -5.06 -8.18 10.27
C THR A 441 -5.04 -9.52 9.53
N LEU A 442 -4.08 -10.40 9.81
CA LEU A 442 -4.10 -11.79 9.32
C LEU A 442 -5.31 -12.57 9.83
N ALA A 443 -5.69 -12.36 11.09
CA ALA A 443 -6.79 -13.04 11.75
C ALA A 443 -8.17 -12.45 11.41
N SER A 444 -8.25 -11.23 10.86
CA SER A 444 -9.50 -10.53 10.56
C SER A 444 -10.53 -11.36 9.78
N PRO A 445 -10.17 -12.11 8.71
CA PRO A 445 -11.12 -12.96 7.99
C PRO A 445 -11.81 -14.02 8.86
N GLN A 446 -11.13 -14.46 9.93
CA GLN A 446 -11.57 -15.47 10.89
C GLN A 446 -11.88 -14.85 12.26
N ALA A 447 -12.14 -13.55 12.35
CA ALA A 447 -12.36 -12.85 13.63
C ALA A 447 -13.61 -13.34 14.38
N PHE A 448 -14.55 -13.99 13.67
CA PHE A 448 -15.82 -14.44 14.24
C PHE A 448 -15.94 -15.96 14.39
N ASN A 449 -15.44 -16.74 13.43
CA ASN A 449 -15.41 -18.20 13.49
C ASN A 449 -14.15 -18.76 12.85
N ASP A 450 -13.78 -19.96 13.27
CA ASP A 450 -12.59 -20.68 12.84
C ASP A 450 -12.72 -21.29 11.44
N ALA A 451 -11.64 -21.22 10.66
CA ALA A 451 -11.48 -22.08 9.50
C ALA A 451 -11.10 -23.51 9.94
N ARG A 452 -11.38 -24.51 9.09
CA ARG A 452 -11.07 -25.92 9.39
C ARG A 452 -9.57 -26.17 9.47
N GLY A 453 -9.11 -26.79 10.55
CA GLY A 453 -7.73 -27.28 10.70
C GLY A 453 -6.70 -26.23 11.16
N GLY A 454 -7.14 -25.07 11.65
CA GLY A 454 -6.26 -23.99 12.14
C GLY A 454 -6.39 -23.71 13.64
N LEU A 455 -5.62 -22.72 14.10
CA LEU A 455 -5.78 -22.03 15.38
C LEU A 455 -7.11 -21.30 15.42
N SER A 456 -7.61 -21.02 16.63
CA SER A 456 -8.84 -20.27 16.78
C SER A 456 -8.66 -18.80 16.39
N GLY A 457 -9.25 -18.41 15.26
CA GLY A 457 -9.19 -17.06 14.69
C GLY A 457 -9.74 -15.99 15.63
N PRO A 458 -10.93 -16.15 16.23
CA PRO A 458 -11.50 -15.20 17.19
C PRO A 458 -10.60 -15.04 18.42
N VAL A 459 -10.04 -16.13 18.94
CA VAL A 459 -9.15 -16.07 20.11
C VAL A 459 -7.84 -15.36 19.76
N VAL A 460 -7.21 -15.68 18.64
CA VAL A 460 -5.98 -15.00 18.18
C VAL A 460 -6.24 -13.50 17.98
N PHE A 461 -7.35 -13.15 17.35
CA PHE A 461 -7.75 -11.76 17.11
C PHE A 461 -7.92 -11.00 18.44
N VAL A 462 -8.75 -11.52 19.35
CA VAL A 462 -9.06 -10.86 20.63
C VAL A 462 -7.86 -10.83 21.57
N ALA A 463 -7.05 -11.90 21.61
CA ALA A 463 -5.83 -11.94 22.43
C ALA A 463 -4.82 -10.88 21.98
N CYS A 464 -4.59 -10.73 20.67
CA CYS A 464 -3.69 -9.71 20.16
C CYS A 464 -4.23 -8.30 20.40
N TYR A 465 -5.52 -8.06 20.15
CA TYR A 465 -6.16 -6.77 20.43
C TYR A 465 -6.10 -6.42 21.93
N GLY A 466 -6.40 -7.40 22.79
CA GLY A 466 -6.28 -7.27 24.24
C GLY A 466 -4.87 -6.91 24.68
N LEU A 467 -3.85 -7.58 24.13
CA LEU A 467 -2.46 -7.24 24.43
C LEU A 467 -2.09 -5.83 23.98
N ILE A 468 -2.54 -5.37 22.81
CA ILE A 468 -2.36 -3.96 22.38
C ILE A 468 -2.98 -3.00 23.40
N ARG A 469 -4.22 -3.25 23.83
CA ARG A 469 -4.93 -2.40 24.79
C ARG A 469 -4.24 -2.39 26.16
N LEU A 470 -3.75 -3.53 26.63
CA LEU A 470 -3.01 -3.65 27.89
C LEU A 470 -1.64 -2.95 27.81
N LEU A 471 -0.91 -3.10 26.71
CA LEU A 471 0.36 -2.41 26.48
C LEU A 471 0.16 -0.89 26.45
N HIS A 472 -0.90 -0.42 25.82
CA HIS A 472 -1.28 0.99 25.81
C HIS A 472 -1.54 1.52 27.23
N LEU A 473 -2.41 0.84 28.00
CA LEU A 473 -2.69 1.21 29.40
C LEU A 473 -1.42 1.18 30.26
N GLY A 474 -0.58 0.15 30.11
CA GLY A 474 0.68 0.01 30.82
C GLY A 474 1.69 1.10 30.47
N ALA A 475 1.80 1.48 29.20
CA ALA A 475 2.67 2.56 28.76
C ALA A 475 2.21 3.91 29.32
N PHE A 476 0.91 4.22 29.25
CA PHE A 476 0.35 5.44 29.83
C PHE A 476 0.48 5.49 31.34
N TRP A 477 0.29 4.35 32.02
CA TRP A 477 0.56 4.25 33.44
C TRP A 477 2.02 4.54 33.76
N LEU A 478 2.97 3.94 33.04
CA LEU A 478 4.40 4.13 33.26
C LEU A 478 4.84 5.59 33.07
N VAL A 479 4.29 6.25 32.04
CA VAL A 479 4.58 7.67 31.73
C VAL A 479 4.00 8.60 32.80
N ASN A 480 2.77 8.36 33.25
CA ASN A 480 2.07 9.24 34.19
C ASN A 480 2.16 8.80 35.64
N ARG A 481 2.90 7.73 35.96
CA ARG A 481 3.01 7.20 37.33
C ARG A 481 3.57 8.21 38.32
N GLN A 482 4.26 9.27 37.89
CA GLN A 482 4.80 10.28 38.80
C GLN A 482 3.87 11.49 38.98
N ASP A 483 2.80 11.59 38.20
CA ASP A 483 1.84 12.68 38.26
C ASP A 483 0.54 12.25 38.99
N PRO A 484 0.35 12.64 40.27
CA PRO A 484 -0.81 12.23 41.06
C PRO A 484 -2.14 12.73 40.48
N THR A 485 -2.13 13.78 39.65
CA THR A 485 -3.35 14.32 39.02
C THR A 485 -3.81 13.49 37.82
N GLN A 486 -2.90 12.76 37.17
CA GLN A 486 -3.19 11.98 35.96
C GLN A 486 -3.41 10.48 36.22
N ARG A 487 -2.97 9.95 37.38
CA ARG A 487 -3.18 8.54 37.75
C ARG A 487 -4.67 8.13 37.79
N PRO A 488 -5.60 8.91 38.38
CA PRO A 488 -7.02 8.57 38.38
C PRO A 488 -7.61 8.54 36.97
N ALA A 489 -7.16 9.43 36.09
CA ALA A 489 -7.62 9.45 34.70
C ALA A 489 -7.23 8.16 33.95
N VAL A 490 -6.00 7.67 34.13
CA VAL A 490 -5.57 6.38 33.55
C VAL A 490 -6.39 5.23 34.14
N ALA A 491 -6.59 5.19 35.47
CA ALA A 491 -7.38 4.15 36.13
C ALA A 491 -8.85 4.15 35.65
N HIS A 492 -9.46 5.33 35.48
CA HIS A 492 -10.83 5.47 34.98
C HIS A 492 -10.98 4.99 33.54
N SER A 493 -9.95 5.20 32.69
CA SER A 493 -9.95 4.67 31.32
C SER A 493 -9.70 3.16 31.23
N ALA A 494 -9.10 2.55 32.27
CA ALA A 494 -8.85 1.12 32.33
C ALA A 494 -10.13 0.31 32.52
N VAL A 495 -11.08 0.78 33.33
CA VAL A 495 -12.35 0.06 33.60
C VAL A 495 -13.15 -0.23 32.34
N PRO A 496 -13.55 0.76 31.50
CA PRO A 496 -14.29 0.48 30.27
C PRO A 496 -13.47 -0.36 29.29
N THR A 497 -12.15 -0.16 29.24
CA THR A 497 -11.26 -0.97 28.40
C THR A 497 -11.30 -2.45 28.80
N LEU A 498 -11.14 -2.75 30.09
CA LEU A 498 -11.15 -4.13 30.60
C LEU A 498 -12.53 -4.78 30.44
N LEU A 499 -13.61 -4.02 30.63
CA LEU A 499 -14.96 -4.49 30.40
C LEU A 499 -15.21 -4.83 28.92
N ALA A 500 -14.80 -3.96 27.99
CA ALA A 500 -14.89 -4.22 26.56
C ALA A 500 -14.06 -5.45 26.16
N LEU A 501 -12.85 -5.61 26.70
CA LEU A 501 -12.02 -6.80 26.47
C LEU A 501 -12.65 -8.08 27.03
N ALA A 502 -13.27 -8.02 28.20
CA ALA A 502 -13.99 -9.16 28.76
C ALA A 502 -15.16 -9.58 27.86
N MET A 503 -15.91 -8.61 27.31
CA MET A 503 -17.00 -8.88 26.36
C MET A 503 -16.52 -9.50 25.06
N LEU A 504 -15.43 -8.97 24.48
CA LEU A 504 -14.82 -9.55 23.27
C LEU A 504 -14.24 -10.95 23.52
N SER A 505 -13.63 -11.17 24.70
CA SER A 505 -13.09 -12.48 25.09
C SER A 505 -14.22 -13.49 25.28
N ALA A 506 -15.31 -13.09 25.94
CA ALA A 506 -16.51 -13.90 26.03
C ALA A 506 -17.05 -14.25 24.64
N ALA A 507 -17.12 -13.28 23.73
CA ALA A 507 -17.54 -13.52 22.35
C ALA A 507 -16.65 -14.54 21.63
N ALA A 508 -15.32 -14.43 21.77
CA ALA A 508 -14.37 -15.35 21.15
C ALA A 508 -14.49 -16.79 21.67
N LEU A 509 -14.78 -16.96 22.96
CA LEU A 509 -14.87 -18.27 23.63
C LEU A 509 -16.22 -18.97 23.44
N ILE A 510 -17.25 -18.29 22.93
CA ILE A 510 -18.53 -18.93 22.62
C ILE A 510 -18.32 -20.02 21.56
N PRO A 511 -18.83 -21.26 21.80
CA PRO A 511 -18.79 -22.33 20.81
C PRO A 511 -19.40 -21.90 19.48
N HIS A 512 -18.75 -22.26 18.38
CA HIS A 512 -19.15 -21.84 17.05
C HIS A 512 -18.84 -22.92 16.01
N PRO A 513 -19.57 -22.96 14.89
CA PRO A 513 -19.32 -23.93 13.85
C PRO A 513 -17.97 -23.68 13.19
N VAL A 514 -17.20 -24.76 12.99
CA VAL A 514 -15.89 -24.70 12.33
C VAL A 514 -16.07 -24.84 10.82
N GLY A 515 -15.46 -23.94 10.06
CA GLY A 515 -15.45 -23.94 8.61
C GLY A 515 -16.44 -23.00 7.95
N ASP A 516 -17.52 -22.59 8.64
CA ASP A 516 -18.35 -21.48 8.19
C ASP A 516 -17.89 -20.17 8.84
N ILE A 517 -16.85 -19.58 8.24
CA ILE A 517 -16.31 -18.31 8.71
C ILE A 517 -17.30 -17.15 8.55
N ARG A 518 -18.41 -17.32 7.80
CA ARG A 518 -19.32 -16.23 7.46
C ARG A 518 -20.40 -15.97 8.49
N LEU A 519 -20.77 -16.99 9.25
CA LEU A 519 -21.85 -16.94 10.23
C LEU A 519 -21.60 -15.89 11.32
N LEU A 520 -22.53 -14.98 11.57
CA LEU A 520 -22.48 -14.11 12.75
C LEU A 520 -23.70 -14.37 13.62
N THR A 521 -23.50 -15.04 14.75
CA THR A 521 -24.61 -15.30 15.68
C THR A 521 -25.04 -14.00 16.38
N PRO A 522 -26.35 -13.80 16.64
CA PRO A 522 -26.84 -12.59 17.29
C PRO A 522 -26.19 -12.32 18.65
N VAL A 523 -25.90 -13.37 19.43
CA VAL A 523 -25.21 -13.25 20.72
C VAL A 523 -23.79 -12.70 20.54
N ARG A 524 -23.04 -13.22 19.57
CA ARG A 524 -21.67 -12.75 19.27
C ARG A 524 -21.69 -11.31 18.75
N ALA A 525 -22.61 -10.99 17.84
CA ALA A 525 -22.83 -9.63 17.36
C ALA A 525 -23.15 -8.67 18.52
N GLY A 526 -24.07 -9.08 19.41
CA GLY A 526 -24.47 -8.31 20.58
C GLY A 526 -23.30 -8.02 21.53
N LEU A 527 -22.44 -9.02 21.80
CA LEU A 527 -21.24 -8.83 22.63
C LEU A 527 -20.23 -7.88 21.98
N TRP A 528 -20.01 -7.97 20.67
CA TRP A 528 -19.14 -7.04 19.95
C TRP A 528 -19.68 -5.61 19.97
N ILE A 529 -20.98 -5.43 19.67
CA ILE A 529 -21.65 -4.14 19.71
C ILE A 529 -21.59 -3.54 21.11
N ALA A 530 -21.87 -4.35 22.14
CA ALA A 530 -21.81 -3.92 23.52
C ALA A 530 -20.39 -3.54 23.94
N ALA A 531 -19.37 -4.31 23.54
CA ALA A 531 -17.97 -3.99 23.79
C ALA A 531 -17.59 -2.64 23.15
N ILE A 532 -17.98 -2.42 21.89
CA ILE A 532 -17.75 -1.16 21.17
C ILE A 532 -18.48 0.00 21.85
N ALA A 533 -19.73 -0.19 22.27
CA ALA A 533 -20.51 0.82 22.97
C ALA A 533 -19.87 1.19 24.32
N VAL A 534 -19.41 0.20 25.09
CA VAL A 534 -18.65 0.41 26.33
C VAL A 534 -17.37 1.20 26.07
N ASP A 535 -16.63 0.88 25.01
CA ASP A 535 -15.42 1.60 24.64
C ASP A 535 -15.71 3.06 24.23
N LEU A 536 -16.72 3.30 23.40
CA LEU A 536 -17.14 4.63 22.96
C LEU A 536 -17.61 5.50 24.13
N VAL A 537 -18.55 4.98 24.93
CA VAL A 537 -19.11 5.68 26.09
C VAL A 537 -18.04 5.87 27.16
N GLY A 538 -17.24 4.83 27.42
CA GLY A 538 -16.12 4.88 28.34
C GLY A 538 -15.14 6.00 27.98
N ASN A 539 -14.69 6.08 26.73
CA ASN A 539 -13.78 7.14 26.27
C ASN A 539 -14.42 8.54 26.30
N ALA A 540 -15.72 8.64 26.01
CA ALA A 540 -16.45 9.91 26.10
C ALA A 540 -16.56 10.41 27.55
N LEU A 541 -16.77 9.50 28.51
CA LEU A 541 -16.91 9.80 29.93
C LEU A 541 -15.58 9.92 30.68
N SER A 542 -14.50 9.29 30.19
CA SER A 542 -13.17 9.26 30.84
C SER A 542 -12.50 10.63 31.00
N GLY A 543 -13.12 11.71 30.49
CA GLY A 543 -12.70 13.07 30.81
C GLY A 543 -11.23 13.35 30.47
N LEU A 544 -10.80 13.03 29.24
CA LEU A 544 -9.43 13.24 28.72
C LEU A 544 -8.93 14.70 28.77
N ARG A 545 -9.62 15.63 29.44
CA ARG A 545 -9.32 17.07 29.54
C ARG A 545 -7.88 17.40 29.98
N HIS A 546 -7.19 16.46 30.62
CA HIS A 546 -5.80 16.62 31.08
C HIS A 546 -4.75 15.94 30.17
N TRP A 547 -5.17 15.25 29.10
CA TRP A 547 -4.27 14.56 28.17
C TRP A 547 -3.80 15.56 27.11
N GLY A 548 -2.50 15.85 27.05
CA GLY A 548 -1.99 16.93 26.20
C GLY A 548 -1.80 16.54 24.74
N VAL A 549 -2.56 17.14 23.81
CA VAL A 549 -2.19 17.20 22.38
C VAL A 549 -1.23 18.36 22.18
N TRP A 550 0.07 18.05 22.06
CA TRP A 550 1.11 19.07 22.04
C TRP A 550 1.23 19.79 20.69
N SER A 551 1.02 19.09 19.59
CA SER A 551 1.07 19.64 18.23
C SER A 551 -0.26 19.41 17.52
N ALA A 552 -0.90 20.51 17.11
CA ALA A 552 -2.15 20.48 16.34
C ALA A 552 -1.92 19.98 14.90
N GLU A 553 -0.84 20.45 14.27
CA GLU A 553 -0.38 20.05 12.94
C GLU A 553 -0.16 18.54 12.90
N HIS A 554 0.68 18.01 13.78
CA HIS A 554 0.98 16.58 13.82
C HIS A 554 -0.27 15.74 14.06
N TRP A 555 -1.17 16.16 14.97
CA TRP A 555 -2.43 15.45 15.21
C TRP A 555 -3.34 15.42 13.97
N ALA A 556 -3.51 16.57 13.31
CA ALA A 556 -4.32 16.69 12.11
C ALA A 556 -3.72 15.91 10.94
N ASP A 557 -2.40 15.91 10.79
CA ASP A 557 -1.68 15.17 9.75
C ASP A 557 -1.90 13.66 9.86
N ARG A 558 -1.81 13.10 11.08
CA ARG A 558 -2.06 11.66 11.32
C ARG A 558 -3.45 11.24 10.86
N HIS A 559 -4.46 12.07 11.11
CA HIS A 559 -5.84 11.78 10.68
C HIS A 559 -6.06 12.04 9.19
N SER A 560 -5.34 13.00 8.61
CA SER A 560 -5.35 13.20 7.16
C SER A 560 -4.73 12.01 6.42
N LEU A 561 -3.67 11.40 6.98
CA LEU A 561 -3.02 10.22 6.43
C LEU A 561 -3.93 8.99 6.43
N ILE A 562 -4.70 8.75 7.50
CA ILE A 562 -5.63 7.61 7.52
C ILE A 562 -6.78 7.78 6.49
N ILE A 563 -7.20 9.01 6.19
CA ILE A 563 -8.13 9.32 5.09
C ILE A 563 -7.50 8.99 3.74
N ILE A 564 -6.23 9.34 3.51
CA ILE A 564 -5.49 8.96 2.28
C ILE A 564 -5.40 7.44 2.16
N ILE A 565 -5.16 6.72 3.26
CA ILE A 565 -5.11 5.26 3.28
C ILE A 565 -6.47 4.65 2.89
N ALA A 566 -7.57 5.17 3.44
CA ALA A 566 -8.92 4.72 3.08
C ALA A 566 -9.26 4.99 1.60
N LEU A 567 -8.87 6.16 1.07
CA LEU A 567 -9.05 6.48 -0.36
C LEU A 567 -8.18 5.58 -1.25
N GLY A 568 -6.93 5.34 -0.86
CA GLY A 568 -6.03 4.40 -1.53
C GLY A 568 -6.62 2.99 -1.60
N GLN A 569 -7.30 2.57 -0.53
CA GLN A 569 -7.97 1.28 -0.51
C GLN A 569 -9.11 1.16 -1.53
N ALA A 570 -9.87 2.24 -1.76
CA ALA A 570 -10.88 2.26 -2.82
C ALA A 570 -10.28 2.09 -4.22
N VAL A 571 -9.08 2.65 -4.46
CA VAL A 571 -8.33 2.46 -5.71
C VAL A 571 -7.90 1.00 -5.87
N ILE A 572 -7.38 0.36 -4.80
CA ILE A 572 -6.99 -1.05 -4.84
C ILE A 572 -8.21 -1.96 -5.07
N SER A 573 -9.34 -1.66 -4.41
CA SER A 573 -10.61 -2.40 -4.58
C SER A 573 -11.07 -2.41 -6.05
N MET A 574 -11.08 -1.25 -6.72
CA MET A 574 -11.39 -1.17 -8.15
C MET A 574 -10.45 -2.03 -9.00
N GLY A 575 -9.14 -1.99 -8.73
CA GLY A 575 -8.16 -2.74 -9.51
C GLY A 575 -8.22 -4.25 -9.31
N THR A 576 -8.40 -4.70 -8.07
CA THR A 576 -8.51 -6.13 -7.76
C THR A 576 -9.79 -6.75 -8.35
N ALA A 577 -10.89 -5.99 -8.38
CA ALA A 577 -12.18 -6.45 -8.92
C ALA A 577 -12.15 -6.84 -10.40
N VAL A 578 -11.26 -6.25 -11.20
CA VAL A 578 -11.11 -6.51 -12.64
C VAL A 578 -9.75 -7.12 -13.01
N ALA A 579 -8.97 -7.57 -12.02
CA ALA A 579 -7.59 -8.03 -12.24
C ALA A 579 -7.47 -9.24 -13.19
N TYR A 580 -8.54 -10.03 -13.32
CA TYR A 580 -8.61 -11.23 -14.17
C TYR A 580 -9.60 -11.08 -15.33
N THR A 581 -10.18 -9.91 -15.51
CA THR A 581 -11.10 -9.62 -16.62
C THR A 581 -10.37 -8.85 -17.72
N PRO A 582 -10.65 -9.12 -19.01
CA PRO A 582 -10.08 -8.37 -20.13
C PRO A 582 -10.43 -6.88 -20.03
N ILE A 583 -9.48 -6.00 -20.36
CA ILE A 583 -9.77 -4.55 -20.35
C ILE A 583 -10.84 -4.21 -21.39
N SER A 584 -11.80 -3.34 -21.04
CA SER A 584 -12.88 -2.92 -21.94
C SER A 584 -13.21 -1.44 -21.77
N ALA A 585 -13.90 -0.85 -22.73
CA ALA A 585 -14.36 0.54 -22.65
C ALA A 585 -15.21 0.80 -21.39
N ARG A 586 -16.03 -0.18 -20.98
CA ARG A 586 -16.84 -0.10 -19.75
C ARG A 586 -15.96 0.02 -18.50
N ILE A 587 -14.92 -0.81 -18.40
CA ILE A 587 -13.97 -0.79 -17.28
C ILE A 587 -13.20 0.54 -17.27
N ILE A 588 -12.77 1.05 -18.42
CA ILE A 588 -12.05 2.32 -18.53
C ILE A 588 -12.92 3.49 -18.05
N ILE A 589 -14.17 3.57 -18.54
CA ILE A 589 -15.11 4.63 -18.15
C ILE A 589 -15.42 4.52 -16.64
N ALA A 590 -15.68 3.32 -16.13
CA ALA A 590 -15.96 3.11 -14.71
C ALA A 590 -14.76 3.47 -13.82
N ALA A 591 -13.53 3.12 -14.22
CA ALA A 591 -12.32 3.49 -13.52
C ALA A 591 -12.10 5.02 -13.51
N ALA A 592 -12.41 5.70 -14.62
CA ALA A 592 -12.33 7.15 -14.70
C ALA A 592 -13.37 7.84 -13.80
N LEU A 593 -14.63 7.40 -13.83
CA LEU A 593 -15.70 7.92 -12.97
C LEU A 593 -15.45 7.62 -11.49
N GLY A 594 -15.01 6.40 -11.17
CA GLY A 594 -14.62 6.01 -9.82
C GLY A 594 -13.46 6.84 -9.29
N THR A 595 -12.44 7.09 -10.13
CA THR A 595 -11.34 7.99 -9.76
C THR A 595 -11.83 9.42 -9.56
N ALA A 596 -12.76 9.92 -10.41
CA ALA A 596 -13.35 11.24 -10.25
C ALA A 596 -14.14 11.37 -8.93
N LEU A 597 -14.87 10.33 -8.52
CA LEU A 597 -15.54 10.27 -7.22
C LEU A 597 -14.53 10.34 -6.06
N LEU A 598 -13.47 9.51 -6.10
CA LEU A 598 -12.44 9.52 -5.06
C LEU A 598 -11.70 10.86 -5.01
N ALA A 599 -11.45 11.46 -6.16
CA ALA A 599 -10.89 12.80 -6.29
C ALA A 599 -11.81 13.88 -5.69
N ALA A 600 -13.12 13.79 -5.90
CA ALA A 600 -14.09 14.71 -5.30
C ALA A 600 -14.14 14.58 -3.78
N LEU A 601 -14.15 13.35 -3.23
CA LEU A 601 -14.06 13.11 -1.79
C LEU A 601 -12.76 13.66 -1.20
N TRP A 602 -11.64 13.41 -1.89
CA TRP A 602 -10.34 13.98 -1.52
C TRP A 602 -10.39 15.51 -1.53
N TRP A 603 -10.97 16.12 -2.57
CA TRP A 603 -11.04 17.58 -2.73
C TRP A 603 -11.87 18.24 -1.63
N ILE A 604 -13.00 17.64 -1.25
CA ILE A 604 -13.86 18.16 -0.17
C ILE A 604 -13.12 18.15 1.18
N TYR A 605 -12.35 17.09 1.46
CA TYR A 605 -11.60 16.98 2.71
C TYR A 605 -10.35 17.87 2.73
N PHE A 606 -9.46 17.72 1.74
CA PHE A 606 -8.16 18.39 1.70
C PHE A 606 -8.20 19.83 1.20
N GLY A 607 -9.23 20.21 0.44
CA GLY A 607 -9.37 21.57 -0.07
C GLY A 607 -9.71 22.60 1.01
N ALA A 608 -10.36 22.17 2.10
CA ALA A 608 -10.73 23.08 3.19
C ALA A 608 -10.78 22.42 4.57
N ALA A 609 -11.48 21.28 4.71
CA ALA A 609 -11.82 20.73 6.02
C ALA A 609 -10.57 20.38 6.87
N ALA A 610 -9.56 19.74 6.27
CA ALA A 610 -8.32 19.40 6.96
C ALA A 610 -7.60 20.64 7.49
N THR A 611 -7.41 21.66 6.64
CA THR A 611 -6.71 22.91 7.00
C THR A 611 -7.50 23.73 8.03
N VAL A 612 -8.82 23.81 7.91
CA VAL A 612 -9.67 24.52 8.88
C VAL A 612 -9.66 23.80 10.23
N GLY A 613 -9.75 22.48 10.24
CA GLY A 613 -9.68 21.66 11.45
C GLY A 613 -8.35 21.80 12.20
N GLU A 614 -7.24 21.83 11.47
CA GLU A 614 -5.91 22.05 12.03
C GLU A 614 -5.80 23.45 12.68
N ARG A 615 -6.21 24.50 11.96
CA ARG A 615 -6.21 25.87 12.49
C ARG A 615 -7.08 26.02 13.74
N ALA A 616 -8.24 25.36 13.77
CA ALA A 616 -9.13 25.36 14.93
C ALA A 616 -8.46 24.69 16.16
N LEU A 617 -7.75 23.57 15.96
CA LEU A 617 -6.95 22.94 17.03
C LEU A 617 -5.79 23.83 17.49
N ALA A 618 -5.08 24.46 16.54
CA ALA A 618 -3.93 25.31 16.82
C ALA A 618 -4.34 26.54 17.65
N ALA A 619 -5.47 27.16 17.31
CA ALA A 619 -6.03 28.32 18.01
C ALA A 619 -6.63 27.99 19.39
N SER A 620 -6.92 26.71 19.68
CA SER A 620 -7.56 26.28 20.93
C SER A 620 -6.57 26.14 22.09
N GLY A 621 -7.01 26.54 23.29
CA GLY A 621 -6.31 26.23 24.55
C GLY A 621 -6.28 24.71 24.85
N ARG A 622 -5.37 24.26 25.72
CA ARG A 622 -5.04 22.82 25.92
C ARG A 622 -6.27 21.92 26.17
N ALA A 623 -7.13 22.26 27.12
CA ALA A 623 -8.30 21.43 27.45
C ALA A 623 -9.31 21.34 26.29
N THR A 624 -9.60 22.47 25.64
CA THR A 624 -10.48 22.54 24.47
C THR A 624 -9.87 21.80 23.27
N ARG A 625 -8.56 21.94 23.05
CA ARG A 625 -7.84 21.22 21.99
C ARG A 625 -7.98 19.71 22.16
N THR A 626 -7.82 19.20 23.37
CA THR A 626 -7.97 17.76 23.63
C THR A 626 -9.42 17.29 23.45
N ALA A 627 -10.40 18.10 23.83
CA ALA A 627 -11.81 17.79 23.56
C ALA A 627 -12.09 17.72 22.05
N ILE A 628 -11.61 18.69 21.26
CA ILE A 628 -11.73 18.68 19.79
C ILE A 628 -10.99 17.47 19.20
N ALA A 629 -9.78 17.16 19.67
CA ALA A 629 -9.02 16.00 19.21
C ALA A 629 -9.74 14.67 19.48
N ARG A 630 -10.43 14.54 20.61
CA ARG A 630 -11.26 13.37 20.90
C ARG A 630 -12.52 13.38 20.03
N ASP A 631 -13.28 14.46 20.04
CA ASP A 631 -14.63 14.51 19.46
C ASP A 631 -14.59 14.58 17.93
N ALA A 632 -13.87 15.56 17.38
CA ALA A 632 -13.81 15.75 15.93
C ALA A 632 -12.91 14.72 15.24
N TYR A 633 -11.81 14.32 15.88
CA TYR A 633 -10.81 13.45 15.25
C TYR A 633 -10.96 11.98 15.65
N THR A 634 -11.03 11.63 16.94
CA THR A 634 -11.17 10.22 17.34
C THR A 634 -12.57 9.67 17.06
N PHE A 635 -13.64 10.45 17.27
CA PHE A 635 -15.01 9.97 17.05
C PHE A 635 -15.56 10.29 15.67
N LEU A 636 -15.49 11.55 15.21
CA LEU A 636 -16.15 11.94 13.95
C LEU A 636 -15.36 11.59 12.67
N HIS A 637 -14.05 11.28 12.73
CA HIS A 637 -13.38 10.73 11.54
C HIS A 637 -13.70 9.25 11.31
N LEU A 638 -14.07 8.49 12.35
CA LEU A 638 -14.48 7.09 12.20
C LEU A 638 -15.62 6.91 11.17
N PRO A 639 -16.77 7.63 11.25
CA PRO A 639 -17.82 7.49 10.24
C PRO A 639 -17.37 7.96 8.85
N MET A 640 -16.43 8.90 8.75
CA MET A 640 -15.86 9.31 7.45
C MET A 640 -15.04 8.17 6.83
N VAL A 641 -14.16 7.55 7.61
CA VAL A 641 -13.36 6.38 7.18
C VAL A 641 -14.29 5.21 6.83
N ALA A 642 -15.28 4.92 7.67
CA ALA A 642 -16.28 3.89 7.39
C ALA A 642 -17.04 4.16 6.08
N GLY A 643 -17.44 5.42 5.84
CA GLY A 643 -18.07 5.83 4.59
C GLY A 643 -17.18 5.59 3.37
N ILE A 644 -15.89 5.94 3.44
CA ILE A 644 -14.93 5.70 2.36
C ILE A 644 -14.73 4.19 2.13
N VAL A 645 -14.67 3.38 3.18
CA VAL A 645 -14.56 1.91 3.07
C VAL A 645 -15.82 1.31 2.42
N LEU A 646 -17.01 1.83 2.71
CA LEU A 646 -18.24 1.42 2.04
C LEU A 646 -18.27 1.84 0.57
N VAL A 647 -17.78 3.05 0.25
CA VAL A 647 -17.57 3.49 -1.15
C VAL A 647 -16.59 2.55 -1.86
N SER A 648 -15.50 2.15 -1.19
CA SER A 648 -14.54 1.17 -1.70
C SER A 648 -15.20 -0.17 -2.05
N LEU A 649 -16.08 -0.70 -1.17
CA LEU A 649 -16.85 -1.91 -1.43
C LEU A 649 -17.77 -1.74 -2.66
N GLY A 650 -18.52 -0.63 -2.72
CA GLY A 650 -19.44 -0.33 -3.81
C GLY A 650 -18.73 -0.19 -5.17
N LEU A 651 -17.60 0.52 -5.21
CA LEU A 651 -16.76 0.63 -6.40
C LEU A 651 -16.22 -0.73 -6.84
N GLY A 652 -15.72 -1.54 -5.91
CA GLY A 652 -15.24 -2.90 -6.20
C GLY A 652 -16.33 -3.79 -6.80
N LYS A 653 -17.54 -3.80 -6.23
CA LYS A 653 -18.67 -4.57 -6.77
C LYS A 653 -19.13 -4.07 -8.14
N THR A 654 -19.22 -2.75 -8.31
CA THR A 654 -19.57 -2.16 -9.61
C THR A 654 -18.58 -2.58 -10.70
N MET A 655 -17.28 -2.51 -10.41
CA MET A 655 -16.22 -2.93 -11.32
C MET A 655 -16.30 -4.42 -11.66
N SER A 656 -16.57 -5.29 -10.67
CA SER A 656 -16.74 -6.73 -10.87
C SER A 656 -17.93 -7.07 -11.78
N VAL A 657 -19.06 -6.38 -11.63
CA VAL A 657 -20.23 -6.53 -12.50
C VAL A 657 -19.92 -6.10 -13.93
N LEU A 658 -19.27 -4.95 -14.10
CA LEU A 658 -18.92 -4.42 -15.43
C LEU A 658 -17.85 -5.26 -16.16
N GLY A 659 -17.02 -5.97 -15.40
CA GLY A 659 -16.04 -6.93 -15.91
C GLY A 659 -16.64 -8.28 -16.33
N SER A 660 -17.88 -8.57 -15.94
CA SER A 660 -18.57 -9.82 -16.30
C SER A 660 -19.17 -9.73 -17.72
N PRO A 661 -18.84 -10.65 -18.65
CA PRO A 661 -19.45 -10.68 -19.97
C PRO A 661 -20.97 -10.99 -19.89
N GLY A 662 -21.80 -10.27 -20.66
CA GLY A 662 -23.20 -10.64 -20.92
C GLY A 662 -24.32 -9.87 -20.20
N LEU A 663 -24.05 -9.01 -19.21
CA LEU A 663 -25.11 -8.35 -18.43
C LEU A 663 -25.76 -7.11 -19.10
N PHE A 664 -25.13 -6.54 -20.13
CA PHE A 664 -25.59 -5.32 -20.81
C PHE A 664 -25.54 -5.42 -22.34
N GLU A 665 -25.63 -6.62 -22.91
CA GLU A 665 -26.02 -6.69 -24.32
C GLU A 665 -27.44 -6.14 -24.42
N LEU A 666 -27.61 -5.05 -25.19
CA LEU A 666 -28.91 -4.42 -25.46
C LEU A 666 -29.84 -5.45 -26.12
N GLY A 667 -30.59 -6.19 -25.32
CA GLY A 667 -31.49 -7.23 -25.82
C GLY A 667 -32.14 -8.11 -24.75
N CYS A 668 -31.53 -8.30 -23.59
CA CYS A 668 -32.15 -9.08 -22.51
C CYS A 668 -33.22 -8.25 -21.78
N ARG A 669 -34.50 -8.49 -22.11
CA ARG A 669 -35.64 -8.02 -21.32
C ARG A 669 -35.59 -8.65 -19.93
N PHE A 670 -35.52 -7.82 -18.89
CA PHE A 670 -35.74 -8.24 -17.50
C PHE A 670 -37.20 -8.64 -17.33
N THR A 671 -37.51 -9.93 -17.45
CA THR A 671 -38.76 -10.50 -16.97
C THR A 671 -38.46 -11.38 -15.75
N GLY A 672 -38.40 -10.76 -14.58
CA GLY A 672 -38.24 -11.46 -13.30
C GLY A 672 -38.47 -10.51 -12.13
N SER A 673 -39.43 -10.82 -11.27
CA SER A 673 -39.75 -10.04 -10.07
C SER A 673 -38.63 -10.13 -9.00
N PRO A 674 -38.55 -9.16 -8.06
CA PRO A 674 -37.36 -8.92 -7.24
C PRO A 674 -36.99 -10.01 -6.22
N THR A 675 -37.77 -11.08 -6.10
CA THR A 675 -37.65 -12.08 -5.02
C THR A 675 -36.91 -13.36 -5.41
N SER A 676 -36.43 -13.51 -6.65
CA SER A 676 -35.82 -14.78 -7.13
C SER A 676 -34.31 -14.73 -7.45
N LEU A 677 -33.62 -13.64 -7.12
CA LEU A 677 -32.17 -13.46 -7.39
C LEU A 677 -31.23 -14.41 -6.61
N SER A 678 -31.75 -15.30 -5.76
CA SER A 678 -30.94 -16.18 -4.91
C SER A 678 -30.57 -17.53 -5.55
N SER A 679 -31.29 -17.99 -6.59
CA SER A 679 -31.12 -19.38 -7.10
C SER A 679 -30.78 -19.53 -8.58
N ALA A 680 -30.80 -18.47 -9.39
CA ALA A 680 -30.66 -18.58 -10.85
C ALA A 680 -29.22 -18.54 -11.39
N ALA A 681 -28.19 -18.45 -10.53
CA ALA A 681 -26.79 -18.39 -10.97
C ALA A 681 -26.15 -19.76 -11.31
N LEU A 682 -26.91 -20.86 -11.25
CA LEU A 682 -26.40 -22.22 -11.45
C LEU A 682 -27.06 -23.03 -12.58
N SER A 683 -27.95 -22.45 -13.39
CA SER A 683 -28.51 -23.16 -14.55
C SER A 683 -28.82 -22.20 -15.70
N SER A 684 -27.83 -21.92 -16.55
CA SER A 684 -28.05 -21.38 -17.89
C SER A 684 -27.46 -22.31 -18.93
N THR A 685 -28.16 -23.42 -19.19
CA THR A 685 -28.05 -24.14 -20.47
C THR A 685 -28.59 -23.22 -21.57
N CYS A 686 -27.70 -22.60 -22.33
CA CYS A 686 -28.06 -22.02 -23.63
C CYS A 686 -28.41 -23.16 -24.58
N SER A 687 -29.66 -23.21 -25.06
CA SER A 687 -30.02 -24.02 -26.23
C SER A 687 -29.64 -23.25 -27.50
N PRO A 688 -29.01 -23.88 -28.51
CA PRO A 688 -28.74 -23.24 -29.78
C PRO A 688 -29.93 -23.44 -30.73
N THR A 689 -30.59 -22.36 -31.15
CA THR A 689 -31.58 -22.42 -32.23
C THR A 689 -31.03 -21.78 -33.50
N THR A 690 -30.84 -22.65 -34.50
CA THR A 690 -31.05 -22.44 -35.95
C THR A 690 -30.20 -21.41 -36.69
N ALA A 691 -29.13 -21.89 -37.32
CA ALA A 691 -28.68 -21.39 -38.62
C ALA A 691 -28.65 -22.57 -39.61
N SER A 692 -29.52 -22.52 -40.62
CA SER A 692 -29.66 -23.51 -41.68
C SER A 692 -28.57 -23.38 -42.73
N VAL A 693 -27.76 -24.43 -42.94
CA VAL A 693 -26.98 -24.61 -44.17
C VAL A 693 -27.03 -26.09 -44.60
N GLY A 694 -27.68 -26.32 -45.74
CA GLY A 694 -27.45 -27.35 -46.77
C GLY A 694 -27.04 -28.77 -46.37
N GLY A 695 -27.95 -29.72 -46.56
CA GLY A 695 -27.69 -31.16 -46.43
C GLY A 695 -27.01 -31.81 -47.64
N CYS A 696 -26.35 -32.95 -47.37
CA CYS A 696 -26.20 -34.09 -48.27
C CYS A 696 -26.26 -35.38 -47.41
N PRO A 697 -26.85 -36.48 -47.92
CA PRO A 697 -27.37 -37.57 -47.09
C PRO A 697 -26.35 -38.69 -46.83
N ALA A 698 -26.49 -39.34 -45.67
CA ALA A 698 -25.79 -40.56 -45.30
C ALA A 698 -26.39 -41.79 -46.01
N ALA A 699 -25.52 -42.73 -46.41
CA ALA A 699 -25.86 -44.09 -46.82
C ALA A 699 -25.75 -45.06 -45.61
N PRO A 700 -26.48 -46.20 -45.61
CA PRO A 700 -26.87 -46.90 -44.39
C PRO A 700 -25.91 -48.00 -43.92
N THR A 701 -26.14 -48.37 -42.66
CA THR A 701 -25.68 -49.53 -41.89
C THR A 701 -25.56 -50.85 -42.65
N GLY A 702 -24.53 -51.64 -42.32
CA GLY A 702 -24.45 -53.08 -42.59
C GLY A 702 -23.61 -53.78 -41.52
N ASN A 703 -24.22 -54.78 -40.87
CA ASN A 703 -23.70 -55.63 -39.80
C ASN A 703 -22.42 -56.39 -40.17
N GLY A 704 -21.65 -56.71 -39.12
CA GLY A 704 -20.60 -57.73 -39.06
C GLY A 704 -20.12 -57.88 -37.63
#